data_AF-A0A940AKD3-F1
#
_entry.id   AF-A0A940AKD3-F1
#
_cell.length_a   1.000
_cell.length_b   1.000
_cell.length_c   1.000
_cell.angle_alpha   90.00
_cell.angle_beta   90.00
_cell.angle_gamma   90.00
#
_symmetry.space_group_name_H-M   'P 1'
#
loop_
_entity.id
_entity.type
_entity.pdbx_description
1 polymer ?
#
loop_
_entity_poly.entity_id
_entity_poly.type
_entity_poly.pdbx_seq_one_letter_code
_entity_poly.pdbx_strand_id
1 'polypeptide(L)'
;MASVQNSNGSWGSPETLKSGDTVALSSLALLTFFSHGETFQSKEFGDNIRRGCDFLVEIANTPNIEFTGKGFGHAILTYALAEGYAITGSLSLRNALEQRVKFIIAHQNKFGSFFRNYDNSTQVLPDDEQQNNPLLKEISAGEPGCDLSLLGWHIQALTAAKNSGVQVENLDRALTLALEALIKIHQADKGGFSQGINMKRFPANANMTPVGLLGLYFLDAGRSNPADRAERLLKKVKPPNWKSSGNFPLYRWYYQTQAMFQAEKGHGKRWQEWNENLKKELLKAQQSDGSWQMPEGDNSYRVRNQNDLAVYASCLCSLMLQVYYRYLPSYSIAENAASGKMADDFDLGTKGLISRLPEGADPLAAVILGVGEDDMSPVKFGEFNGLPDSNDAPLVEKEFRIYASLRSTIAVHTTEDWPQTLQSNQRIALFLDDLLPRNFKGHMSLLMAIIGSDKNASDYQQSLEVVLNGKRLLNSYLLRNKQLVDVVIPNDIMLPYGNILQIRNNGKAKLAFDAAELTAVNRVGKRLYLLTEKRSQLPAGLKKYFSTDSGPKMKFCPLSSHGENRQLLPEIKEYDRNQLYIGEYSAIGNECMGNDFHKHYLRQTAREIVDWIAGGGSGVKINSILNGGKFYDSLYQTEYPAAAALKQTAKLFEGSPRRLNSQIYPKHGEKPALFLSCAASYNAPGIATMVVAKRFPIPEETEIIALIPWSGETEIVIERGFFSKQSPFRNFATPLETEKKKITVKDNVFRLAGVFPELSVIRLFRSGVAKVTDYNRRWFNPQSSPASPPKAKYSSILKHLPSEVSKMKKYTVWEPGGFTSVFGRNVQCSVIPATEKKDQFNHFKLE
;
A
#
# COMPACT_ATOMS: atom_id res chain seq x y z
N MET A 1 26.16 -43.47 11.03
CA MET A 1 25.23 -42.65 11.86
C MET A 1 24.75 -43.40 13.09
N ALA A 2 24.21 -44.62 12.98
CA ALA A 2 23.74 -45.40 14.14
C ALA A 2 24.84 -45.66 15.18
N SER A 3 26.07 -45.97 14.74
CA SER A 3 27.23 -46.27 15.61
C SER A 3 27.73 -45.09 16.45
N VAL A 4 27.34 -43.85 16.11
CA VAL A 4 27.80 -42.62 16.77
C VAL A 4 26.65 -41.86 17.47
N GLN A 5 25.49 -42.51 17.64
CA GLN A 5 24.37 -41.95 18.40
C GLN A 5 24.69 -42.01 19.91
N ASN A 6 24.41 -40.93 20.62
CA ASN A 6 24.53 -40.91 22.08
C ASN A 6 23.44 -41.78 22.74
N SER A 7 23.67 -42.19 24.00
CA SER A 7 22.72 -43.00 24.77
C SER A 7 21.34 -42.34 24.95
N ASN A 8 21.30 -41.01 25.00
CA ASN A 8 20.07 -40.21 25.07
C ASN A 8 19.36 -40.01 23.71
N GLY A 9 19.84 -40.66 22.64
CA GLY A 9 19.24 -40.58 21.31
C GLY A 9 19.74 -39.42 20.42
N SER A 10 20.50 -38.47 20.96
CA SER A 10 21.01 -37.32 20.21
C SER A 10 22.24 -37.65 19.35
N TRP A 11 22.50 -36.81 18.35
CA TRP A 11 23.78 -36.73 17.63
C TRP A 11 24.41 -35.37 17.85
N GLY A 12 25.63 -35.37 18.38
CA GLY A 12 26.39 -34.16 18.70
C GLY A 12 27.17 -34.32 20.00
N SER A 13 28.26 -33.57 20.14
CA SER A 13 29.05 -33.52 21.36
C SER A 13 28.35 -32.75 22.50
N PRO A 14 28.84 -32.87 23.74
CA PRO A 14 28.38 -32.03 24.85
C PRO A 14 28.52 -30.52 24.60
N GLU A 15 29.46 -30.12 23.73
CA GLU A 15 29.66 -28.71 23.35
C GLU A 15 28.53 -28.21 22.45
N THR A 16 28.13 -29.02 21.45
CA THR A 16 27.01 -28.66 20.56
C THR A 16 25.67 -28.72 21.29
N LEU A 17 25.58 -29.49 22.38
CA LEU A 17 24.40 -29.51 23.23
C LEU A 17 24.23 -28.16 23.95
N LYS A 18 25.34 -27.56 24.42
CA LYS A 18 25.35 -26.23 25.04
C LYS A 18 25.08 -25.11 24.04
N SER A 19 25.55 -25.22 22.80
CA SER A 19 25.31 -24.20 21.76
C SER A 19 23.93 -24.32 21.10
N GLY A 20 23.22 -25.42 21.34
CA GLY A 20 21.96 -25.77 20.68
C GLY A 20 22.13 -26.35 19.27
N ASP A 21 23.36 -26.51 18.78
CA ASP A 21 23.64 -27.07 17.44
C ASP A 21 23.36 -28.59 17.39
N THR A 22 23.34 -29.29 18.54
CA THR A 22 22.92 -30.71 18.64
C THR A 22 21.50 -30.92 18.13
N VAL A 23 20.62 -29.92 18.25
CA VAL A 23 19.24 -29.98 17.74
C VAL A 23 19.26 -30.13 16.22
N ALA A 24 20.04 -29.30 15.53
CA ALA A 24 20.18 -29.35 14.08
C ALA A 24 20.85 -30.66 13.63
N LEU A 25 21.91 -31.10 14.31
CA LEU A 25 22.63 -32.34 13.99
C LEU A 25 21.75 -33.58 14.15
N SER A 26 21.04 -33.69 15.27
CA SER A 26 20.11 -34.80 15.54
C SER A 26 18.95 -34.83 14.54
N SER A 27 18.44 -33.65 14.19
CA SER A 27 17.37 -33.52 13.19
C SER A 27 17.83 -33.92 11.79
N LEU A 28 19.04 -33.50 11.37
CA LEU A 28 19.64 -33.94 10.11
C LEU A 28 19.90 -35.46 10.07
N ALA A 29 20.37 -36.04 11.17
CA ALA A 29 20.57 -37.48 11.27
C ALA A 29 19.25 -38.24 11.10
N LEU A 30 18.18 -37.80 11.76
CA LEU A 30 16.85 -38.42 11.58
C LEU A 30 16.30 -38.25 10.16
N LEU A 31 16.47 -37.07 9.55
CA LEU A 31 16.12 -36.86 8.14
C LEU A 31 16.82 -37.87 7.23
N THR A 32 18.07 -38.26 7.50
CA THR A 32 18.78 -39.28 6.69
C THR A 32 18.19 -40.68 6.81
N PHE A 33 17.73 -41.08 8.02
CA PHE A 33 17.04 -42.35 8.23
C PHE A 33 15.66 -42.35 7.54
N PHE A 34 14.89 -41.28 7.72
CA PHE A 34 13.59 -41.10 7.08
C PHE A 34 13.68 -41.10 5.56
N SER A 35 14.68 -40.42 5.00
CA SER A 35 14.92 -40.36 3.56
C SER A 35 15.34 -41.70 2.95
N HIS A 36 15.91 -42.60 3.76
CA HIS A 36 16.18 -43.98 3.38
C HIS A 36 14.95 -44.89 3.47
N GLY A 37 13.85 -44.42 4.08
CA GLY A 37 12.62 -45.19 4.31
C GLY A 37 12.60 -45.95 5.63
N GLU A 38 13.51 -45.65 6.56
CA GLU A 38 13.55 -46.32 7.86
C GLU A 38 12.45 -45.84 8.80
N THR A 39 11.89 -46.76 9.59
CA THR A 39 10.78 -46.51 10.52
C THR A 39 11.06 -47.13 11.89
N PHE A 40 10.13 -46.98 12.85
CA PHE A 40 10.21 -47.65 14.15
C PHE A 40 10.21 -49.19 14.06
N GLN A 41 9.81 -49.75 12.92
CA GLN A 41 9.75 -51.20 12.68
C GLN A 41 10.99 -51.72 11.94
N SER A 42 11.92 -50.84 11.55
CA SER A 42 13.14 -51.23 10.88
C SER A 42 13.99 -52.15 11.74
N LYS A 43 14.42 -53.29 11.17
CA LYS A 43 15.18 -54.32 11.88
C LYS A 43 16.53 -53.82 12.40
N GLU A 44 17.22 -52.99 11.62
CA GLU A 44 18.58 -52.54 11.94
C GLU A 44 18.59 -51.21 12.70
N PHE A 45 17.74 -50.24 12.31
CA PHE A 45 17.80 -48.87 12.82
C PHE A 45 16.58 -48.44 13.64
N GLY A 46 15.57 -49.30 13.84
CA GLY A 46 14.31 -48.93 14.48
C GLY A 46 14.47 -48.38 15.90
N ASP A 47 15.36 -48.98 16.70
CA ASP A 47 15.64 -48.52 18.06
C ASP A 47 16.40 -47.19 18.10
N ASN A 48 17.35 -46.99 17.17
CA ASN A 48 18.05 -45.71 17.02
C ASN A 48 17.08 -44.58 16.65
N ILE A 49 16.15 -44.85 15.73
CA ILE A 49 15.13 -43.88 15.30
C ILE A 49 14.18 -43.56 16.43
N ARG A 50 13.72 -44.56 17.20
CA ARG A 50 12.85 -44.34 18.36
C ARG A 50 13.50 -43.40 19.38
N ARG A 51 14.73 -43.71 19.82
CA ARG A 51 15.46 -42.85 20.77
C ARG A 51 15.70 -41.44 20.21
N GLY A 52 16.00 -41.33 18.92
CA GLY A 52 16.19 -40.04 18.27
C GLY A 52 14.90 -39.21 18.23
N CYS A 53 13.77 -39.83 17.86
CA CYS A 53 12.46 -39.18 17.87
C CYS A 53 12.04 -38.76 19.28
N ASP A 54 12.26 -39.63 20.28
CA ASP A 54 11.97 -39.31 21.68
C ASP A 54 12.77 -38.08 22.13
N PHE A 55 14.07 -38.02 21.79
CA PHE A 55 14.91 -36.86 22.03
C PHE A 55 14.38 -35.59 21.33
N LEU A 56 13.95 -35.68 20.06
CA LEU A 56 13.38 -34.52 19.36
C LEU A 56 12.07 -34.04 19.98
N VAL A 57 11.20 -34.94 20.43
CA VAL A 57 9.95 -34.56 21.10
C VAL A 57 10.24 -33.90 22.44
N GLU A 58 11.18 -34.43 23.22
CA GLU A 58 11.59 -33.86 24.49
C GLU A 58 12.19 -32.44 24.29
N ILE A 59 13.13 -32.31 23.36
CA ILE A 59 13.80 -31.03 23.12
C ILE A 59 12.86 -29.99 22.51
N ALA A 60 11.90 -30.39 21.68
CA ALA A 60 10.88 -29.50 21.10
C ALA A 60 9.97 -28.84 22.15
N ASN A 61 9.83 -29.46 23.32
CA ASN A 61 9.05 -28.93 24.44
C ASN A 61 9.89 -28.08 25.42
N THR A 62 11.20 -27.98 25.19
CA THR A 62 12.09 -27.17 26.04
C THR A 62 11.86 -25.68 25.79
N PRO A 63 11.77 -24.83 26.83
CA PRO A 63 11.64 -23.39 26.66
C PRO A 63 12.79 -22.80 25.83
N ASN A 64 12.49 -21.83 24.96
CA ASN A 64 13.47 -21.12 24.13
C ASN A 64 14.20 -21.98 23.08
N ILE A 65 13.70 -23.19 22.79
CA ILE A 65 14.25 -24.06 21.74
C ILE A 65 14.28 -23.37 20.37
N GLU A 66 13.40 -22.40 20.16
CA GLU A 66 13.22 -21.66 18.91
C GLU A 66 14.43 -20.79 18.57
N PHE A 67 15.19 -20.35 19.59
CA PHE A 67 16.38 -19.51 19.41
C PHE A 67 17.67 -20.32 19.23
N THR A 68 17.61 -21.65 19.33
CA THR A 68 18.79 -22.52 19.19
C THR A 68 19.40 -22.41 17.79
N GLY A 69 20.74 -22.42 17.74
CA GLY A 69 21.47 -22.27 16.48
C GLY A 69 21.13 -20.99 15.71
N LYS A 70 20.70 -19.91 16.40
CA LYS A 70 20.19 -18.67 15.79
C LYS A 70 18.86 -18.78 15.03
N GLY A 71 18.04 -19.78 15.38
CA GLY A 71 16.77 -20.10 14.70
C GLY A 71 16.90 -21.22 13.66
N PHE A 72 18.12 -21.57 13.22
CA PHE A 72 18.33 -22.67 12.29
C PHE A 72 18.00 -24.04 12.91
N GLY A 73 18.34 -24.22 14.20
CA GLY A 73 18.04 -25.45 14.92
C GLY A 73 16.53 -25.74 14.94
N HIS A 74 15.73 -24.72 15.19
CA HIS A 74 14.27 -24.81 15.20
C HIS A 74 13.68 -25.15 13.83
N ALA A 75 14.16 -24.51 12.76
CA ALA A 75 13.66 -24.79 11.41
C ALA A 75 13.96 -26.23 10.98
N ILE A 76 15.18 -26.72 11.24
CA ILE A 76 15.60 -28.09 10.89
C ILE A 76 14.89 -29.12 11.78
N LEU A 77 14.70 -28.83 13.07
CA LEU A 77 13.88 -29.64 13.98
C LEU A 77 12.45 -29.80 13.46
N THR A 78 11.81 -28.69 13.12
CA THR A 78 10.44 -28.70 12.60
C THR A 78 10.34 -29.52 11.31
N TYR A 79 11.35 -29.40 10.44
CA TYR A 79 11.43 -30.19 9.22
C TYR A 79 11.54 -31.70 9.50
N ALA A 80 12.40 -32.10 10.45
CA ALA A 80 12.54 -33.51 10.84
C ALA A 80 11.27 -34.07 11.51
N LEU A 81 10.57 -33.27 12.32
CA LEU A 81 9.27 -33.64 12.90
C LEU A 81 8.21 -33.86 11.81
N ALA A 82 8.20 -33.03 10.77
CA ALA A 82 7.27 -33.16 9.65
C ALA A 82 7.49 -34.44 8.84
N GLU A 83 8.73 -34.73 8.44
CA GLU A 83 9.02 -35.97 7.70
C GLU A 83 8.85 -37.22 8.59
N GLY A 84 9.26 -37.13 9.85
CA GLY A 84 9.07 -38.21 10.81
C GLY A 84 7.60 -38.53 11.03
N TYR A 85 6.73 -37.52 11.16
CA TYR A 85 5.29 -37.73 11.24
C TYR A 85 4.72 -38.33 9.95
N ALA A 86 5.12 -37.79 8.79
CA ALA A 86 4.64 -38.27 7.48
C ALA A 86 4.93 -39.76 7.26
N ILE A 87 6.09 -40.25 7.72
CA ILE A 87 6.50 -41.65 7.53
C ILE A 87 5.97 -42.57 8.63
N THR A 88 5.96 -42.10 9.89
CA THR A 88 5.67 -42.99 11.04
C THR A 88 4.23 -42.92 11.55
N GLY A 89 3.49 -41.84 11.23
CA GLY A 89 2.15 -41.58 11.76
C GLY A 89 2.11 -41.27 13.27
N SER A 90 3.25 -41.03 13.92
CA SER A 90 3.31 -40.82 15.37
C SER A 90 2.60 -39.54 15.82
N LEU A 91 1.59 -39.68 16.69
CA LEU A 91 0.85 -38.55 17.26
C LEU A 91 1.72 -37.64 18.14
N SER A 92 2.74 -38.20 18.81
CA SER A 92 3.69 -37.41 19.60
C SER A 92 4.51 -36.46 18.71
N LEU A 93 4.95 -36.94 17.54
CA LEU A 93 5.64 -36.11 16.55
C LEU A 93 4.69 -35.05 15.97
N ARG A 94 3.43 -35.42 15.68
CA ARG A 94 2.42 -34.48 15.21
C ARG A 94 2.18 -33.32 16.17
N ASN A 95 2.00 -33.61 17.47
CA ASN A 95 1.73 -32.57 18.46
C ASN A 95 2.93 -31.61 18.60
N ALA A 96 4.15 -32.15 18.65
CA ALA A 96 5.35 -31.33 18.64
C ALA A 96 5.43 -30.45 17.37
N LEU A 97 5.22 -31.05 16.19
CA LEU A 97 5.21 -30.36 14.90
C LEU A 97 4.21 -29.20 14.85
N GLU A 98 2.94 -29.44 15.22
CA GLU A 98 1.89 -28.41 15.19
C GLU A 98 2.27 -27.18 16.03
N GLN A 99 2.88 -27.39 17.20
CA GLN A 99 3.33 -26.29 18.05
C GLN A 99 4.49 -25.51 17.44
N ARG A 100 5.46 -26.21 16.85
CA ARG A 100 6.63 -25.56 16.22
C ARG A 100 6.22 -24.79 14.96
N VAL A 101 5.31 -25.34 14.15
CA VAL A 101 4.74 -24.66 12.98
C VAL A 101 3.97 -23.40 13.38
N LYS A 102 3.14 -23.46 14.44
CA LYS A 102 2.45 -22.27 14.98
C LYS A 102 3.44 -21.18 15.37
N PHE A 103 4.56 -21.54 16.00
CA PHE A 103 5.59 -20.58 16.36
C PHE A 103 6.21 -19.92 15.12
N ILE A 104 6.58 -20.71 14.10
CA ILE A 104 7.13 -20.20 12.83
C ILE A 104 6.17 -19.18 12.21
N ILE A 105 4.89 -19.53 12.09
CA ILE A 105 3.86 -18.66 11.49
C ILE A 105 3.72 -17.36 12.28
N ALA A 106 3.66 -17.44 13.61
CA ALA A 106 3.49 -16.26 14.47
C ALA A 106 4.67 -15.28 14.44
N HIS A 107 5.87 -15.75 14.07
CA HIS A 107 7.10 -14.95 14.09
C HIS A 107 7.66 -14.64 12.70
N GLN A 108 6.92 -14.98 11.63
CA GLN A 108 7.26 -14.52 10.28
C GLN A 108 7.16 -13.00 10.23
N ASN A 109 8.20 -12.36 9.69
CA ASN A 109 8.25 -10.90 9.65
C ASN A 109 7.29 -10.35 8.59
N LYS A 110 7.05 -9.03 8.61
CA LYS A 110 6.14 -8.36 7.65
C LYS A 110 6.53 -8.48 6.18
N PHE A 111 7.74 -8.94 5.88
CA PHE A 111 8.21 -9.19 4.53
C PHE A 111 8.02 -10.64 4.10
N GLY A 112 7.43 -11.49 4.94
CA GLY A 112 7.32 -12.93 4.69
C GLY A 112 8.62 -13.71 4.91
N SER A 113 9.64 -13.08 5.49
CA SER A 113 10.96 -13.67 5.73
C SER A 113 11.22 -13.82 7.23
N PHE A 114 12.40 -14.32 7.59
CA PHE A 114 12.88 -14.44 8.97
C PHE A 114 14.24 -13.76 9.12
N PHE A 115 14.54 -13.31 10.34
CA PHE A 115 15.89 -12.97 10.76
C PHE A 115 16.35 -13.92 11.87
N ARG A 116 17.64 -13.84 12.20
CA ARG A 116 18.25 -14.67 13.25
C ARG A 116 17.50 -14.47 14.57
N ASN A 117 17.28 -15.57 15.30
CA ASN A 117 16.50 -15.58 16.54
C ASN A 117 15.07 -15.04 16.42
N TYR A 118 14.47 -15.03 15.22
CA TYR A 118 13.16 -14.43 15.00
C TYR A 118 13.08 -12.94 15.41
N ASP A 119 14.21 -12.23 15.35
CA ASP A 119 14.27 -10.81 15.71
C ASP A 119 13.59 -9.94 14.64
N ASN A 120 12.42 -9.43 14.99
CA ASN A 120 11.60 -8.54 14.16
C ASN A 120 11.78 -7.05 14.51
N SER A 121 12.80 -6.71 15.31
CA SER A 121 13.13 -5.32 15.62
C SER A 121 13.73 -4.59 14.42
N THR A 122 13.49 -3.28 14.37
CA THR A 122 14.00 -2.42 13.29
C THR A 122 15.51 -2.32 13.38
N GLN A 123 16.19 -2.63 12.27
CA GLN A 123 17.65 -2.60 12.20
C GLN A 123 18.16 -1.17 11.94
N VAL A 124 19.34 -0.87 12.48
CA VAL A 124 20.08 0.38 12.21
C VAL A 124 21.02 0.15 11.03
N LEU A 125 21.32 1.20 10.26
CA LEU A 125 22.33 1.08 9.21
C LEU A 125 23.69 0.74 9.84
N PRO A 126 24.45 -0.18 9.24
CA PRO A 126 25.82 -0.42 9.67
C PRO A 126 26.67 0.83 9.43
N ASP A 127 27.56 1.12 10.38
CA ASP A 127 28.58 2.17 10.23
C ASP A 127 29.52 1.87 9.03
N ASP A 128 30.22 2.88 8.52
CA ASP A 128 31.04 2.78 7.30
C ASP A 128 32.07 1.62 7.35
N GLU A 129 32.59 1.30 8.55
CA GLU A 129 33.52 0.20 8.76
C GLU A 129 32.82 -1.18 8.69
N GLN A 130 31.58 -1.26 9.18
CA GLN A 130 30.74 -2.46 9.16
C GLN A 130 30.12 -2.72 7.78
N GLN A 131 29.97 -1.67 6.96
CA GLN A 131 29.53 -1.80 5.57
C GLN A 131 30.51 -2.58 4.71
N ASN A 132 31.76 -2.81 5.10
CA ASN A 132 32.66 -3.68 4.34
C ASN A 132 32.25 -5.16 4.39
N ASN A 133 31.42 -5.57 5.35
CA ASN A 133 30.89 -6.92 5.44
C ASN A 133 29.71 -7.11 4.45
N PRO A 134 29.82 -8.02 3.46
CA PRO A 134 28.74 -8.28 2.50
C PRO A 134 27.39 -8.59 3.14
N LEU A 135 27.38 -9.19 4.33
CA LEU A 135 26.16 -9.55 5.07
C LEU A 135 25.45 -8.36 5.71
N LEU A 136 26.19 -7.29 6.00
CA LEU A 136 25.66 -6.08 6.64
C LEU A 136 25.25 -5.02 5.62
N LYS A 137 25.79 -5.07 4.39
CA LYS A 137 25.40 -4.19 3.26
C LYS A 137 23.93 -4.31 2.88
N GLU A 138 23.34 -5.47 3.15
CA GLU A 138 21.95 -5.83 2.80
C GLU A 138 20.96 -5.51 3.94
N ILE A 139 21.39 -4.78 4.98
CA ILE A 139 20.51 -4.26 6.05
C ILE A 139 19.84 -2.96 5.60
N SER A 140 18.55 -2.85 5.85
CA SER A 140 17.76 -1.64 5.59
C SER A 140 17.39 -0.95 6.90
N ALA A 141 17.71 0.35 7.02
CA ALA A 141 17.39 1.15 8.19
C ALA A 141 15.88 1.20 8.47
N GLY A 142 15.48 1.02 9.73
CA GLY A 142 14.08 1.16 10.14
C GLY A 142 13.18 -0.01 9.74
N GLU A 143 13.77 -1.10 9.24
CA GLU A 143 13.09 -2.30 8.76
C GLU A 143 13.63 -3.55 9.48
N PRO A 144 12.83 -4.61 9.70
CA PRO A 144 13.32 -5.84 10.29
C PRO A 144 14.31 -6.54 9.35
N GLY A 145 15.31 -7.24 9.91
CA GLY A 145 16.29 -7.99 9.12
C GLY A 145 15.65 -9.15 8.34
N CYS A 146 16.32 -9.64 7.31
CA CYS A 146 15.93 -10.83 6.56
C CYS A 146 17.16 -11.71 6.29
N ASP A 147 16.99 -13.04 6.31
CA ASP A 147 18.01 -14.02 5.98
C ASP A 147 17.41 -15.17 5.14
N LEU A 148 17.73 -15.22 3.85
CA LEU A 148 17.25 -16.24 2.90
C LEU A 148 17.69 -17.64 3.30
N SER A 149 18.87 -17.80 3.89
CA SER A 149 19.35 -19.11 4.29
C SER A 149 18.46 -19.71 5.39
N LEU A 150 17.96 -18.85 6.28
CA LEU A 150 16.99 -19.23 7.30
C LEU A 150 15.60 -19.43 6.73
N LEU A 151 15.14 -18.53 5.84
CA LEU A 151 13.86 -18.67 5.13
C LEU A 151 13.81 -19.99 4.34
N GLY A 152 14.90 -20.39 3.70
CA GLY A 152 14.99 -21.64 2.96
C GLY A 152 14.78 -22.89 3.81
N TRP A 153 15.22 -22.91 5.07
CA TRP A 153 14.90 -24.00 6.00
C TRP A 153 13.44 -23.97 6.44
N HIS A 154 12.88 -22.79 6.67
CA HIS A 154 11.47 -22.63 7.01
C HIS A 154 10.54 -23.06 5.86
N ILE A 155 10.88 -22.76 4.61
CA ILE A 155 10.11 -23.22 3.45
C ILE A 155 10.10 -24.76 3.41
N GLN A 156 11.25 -25.41 3.60
CA GLN A 156 11.29 -26.89 3.66
C GLN A 156 10.41 -27.42 4.80
N ALA A 157 10.52 -26.85 6.01
CA ALA A 157 9.75 -27.28 7.17
C ALA A 157 8.24 -27.11 6.98
N LEU A 158 7.79 -25.93 6.54
CA LEU A 158 6.37 -25.62 6.35
C LEU A 158 5.77 -26.42 5.19
N THR A 159 6.51 -26.62 4.10
CA THR A 159 6.07 -27.46 2.98
C THR A 159 5.96 -28.92 3.40
N ALA A 160 6.95 -29.45 4.13
CA ALA A 160 6.88 -30.79 4.68
C ALA A 160 5.71 -30.97 5.66
N ALA A 161 5.44 -29.96 6.51
CA ALA A 161 4.30 -29.98 7.42
C ALA A 161 2.97 -30.02 6.65
N LYS A 162 2.83 -29.20 5.60
CA LYS A 162 1.66 -29.21 4.71
C LYS A 162 1.48 -30.57 4.03
N ASN A 163 2.56 -31.12 3.48
CA ASN A 163 2.54 -32.42 2.80
C ASN A 163 2.28 -33.59 3.74
N SER A 164 2.60 -33.46 5.03
CA SER A 164 2.27 -34.45 6.06
C SER A 164 0.78 -34.48 6.44
N GLY A 165 -0.03 -33.54 5.91
CA GLY A 165 -1.47 -33.47 6.13
C GLY A 165 -1.88 -32.77 7.43
N VAL A 166 -0.94 -32.12 8.13
CA VAL A 166 -1.26 -31.34 9.33
C VAL A 166 -2.00 -30.06 8.94
N GLN A 167 -3.07 -29.76 9.67
CA GLN A 167 -3.92 -28.58 9.49
C GLN A 167 -3.60 -27.55 10.56
N VAL A 168 -2.73 -26.58 10.24
CA VAL A 168 -2.43 -25.43 11.12
C VAL A 168 -2.99 -24.15 10.49
N GLU A 169 -3.69 -23.35 11.28
CA GLU A 169 -4.24 -22.06 10.85
C GLU A 169 -3.13 -21.16 10.28
N ASN A 170 -3.43 -20.47 9.17
CA ASN A 170 -2.53 -19.57 8.44
C ASN A 170 -1.29 -20.21 7.79
N LEU A 171 -1.18 -21.55 7.72
CA LEU A 171 -0.05 -22.22 7.06
C LEU A 171 0.10 -21.85 5.57
N ASP A 172 -0.99 -21.88 4.80
CA ASP A 172 -0.98 -21.51 3.38
C ASP A 172 -0.63 -20.03 3.16
N ARG A 173 -1.10 -19.16 4.05
CA ARG A 173 -0.76 -17.74 4.04
C ARG A 173 0.74 -17.54 4.28
N ALA A 174 1.31 -18.22 5.26
CA ALA A 174 2.75 -18.12 5.57
C ALA A 174 3.63 -18.59 4.40
N LEU A 175 3.22 -19.64 3.68
CA LEU A 175 3.89 -20.11 2.46
C LEU A 175 3.78 -19.09 1.31
N THR A 176 2.61 -18.46 1.15
CA THR A 176 2.40 -17.40 0.15
C THR A 176 3.27 -16.17 0.42
N LEU A 177 3.36 -15.75 1.69
CA LEU A 177 4.26 -14.70 2.14
C LEU A 177 5.74 -15.04 1.87
N ALA A 178 6.14 -16.29 2.10
CA ALA A 178 7.49 -16.74 1.81
C ALA A 178 7.81 -16.65 0.31
N LEU A 179 6.85 -16.99 -0.57
CA LEU A 179 6.99 -16.84 -2.02
C LEU A 179 7.19 -15.37 -2.41
N GLU A 180 6.39 -14.48 -1.83
CA GLU A 180 6.52 -13.04 -2.04
C GLU A 180 7.89 -12.53 -1.58
N ALA A 181 8.37 -12.97 -0.41
CA ALA A 181 9.66 -12.62 0.13
C ALA A 181 10.82 -13.03 -0.78
N LEU A 182 10.77 -14.25 -1.35
CA LEU A 182 11.78 -14.73 -2.30
C LEU A 182 11.95 -13.74 -3.46
N ILE A 183 10.85 -13.26 -4.01
CA ILE A 183 10.86 -12.46 -5.25
C ILE A 183 11.12 -10.98 -4.96
N LYS A 184 10.44 -10.42 -3.95
CA LYS A 184 10.52 -8.97 -3.66
C LYS A 184 11.74 -8.59 -2.84
N ILE A 185 12.18 -9.45 -1.92
CA ILE A 185 13.20 -9.10 -0.91
C ILE A 185 14.55 -9.70 -1.26
N HIS A 186 14.56 -11.00 -1.60
CA HIS A 186 15.79 -11.78 -1.72
C HIS A 186 16.33 -11.89 -3.15
N GLN A 187 15.55 -11.53 -4.16
CA GLN A 187 15.98 -11.66 -5.54
C GLN A 187 17.08 -10.62 -5.88
N ALA A 188 18.19 -11.11 -6.41
CA ALA A 188 19.37 -10.33 -6.74
C ALA A 188 19.45 -9.97 -8.23
N ASP A 189 20.51 -9.24 -8.62
CA ASP A 189 20.76 -8.91 -10.02
C ASP A 189 20.81 -10.16 -10.91
N LYS A 190 20.42 -10.00 -12.19
CA LYS A 190 20.32 -11.06 -13.22
C LYS A 190 19.38 -12.22 -12.85
N GLY A 191 18.57 -12.06 -11.82
CA GLY A 191 17.56 -13.03 -11.35
C GLY A 191 18.11 -14.16 -10.49
N GLY A 192 19.29 -13.97 -9.87
CA GLY A 192 19.75 -14.86 -8.80
C GLY A 192 19.15 -14.45 -7.46
N PHE A 193 19.75 -14.90 -6.36
CA PHE A 193 19.32 -14.55 -5.01
C PHE A 193 20.50 -14.11 -4.12
N SER A 194 20.21 -13.29 -3.13
CA SER A 194 21.12 -12.79 -2.09
C SER A 194 20.67 -13.28 -0.72
N GLN A 195 21.40 -12.92 0.34
CA GLN A 195 21.12 -13.43 1.67
C GLN A 195 20.14 -12.56 2.45
N GLY A 196 20.26 -11.24 2.39
CA GLY A 196 19.44 -10.27 3.10
C GLY A 196 18.54 -9.47 2.19
N ILE A 197 18.14 -8.29 2.66
CA ILE A 197 17.23 -7.40 1.94
C ILE A 197 17.99 -6.79 0.77
N ASN A 198 17.67 -7.26 -0.43
CA ASN A 198 18.38 -6.87 -1.63
C ASN A 198 17.55 -6.00 -2.57
N MET A 199 16.95 -4.98 -1.96
CA MET A 199 16.24 -3.91 -2.67
C MET A 199 17.19 -3.02 -3.49
N LYS A 200 18.50 -3.05 -3.18
CA LYS A 200 19.57 -2.33 -3.91
C LYS A 200 20.20 -3.16 -5.04
N ARG A 201 19.72 -4.39 -5.27
CA ARG A 201 20.16 -5.33 -6.32
C ARG A 201 21.68 -5.54 -6.37
N PHE A 202 22.27 -5.81 -5.21
CA PHE A 202 23.61 -6.40 -5.08
C PHE A 202 23.73 -7.69 -5.91
N PRO A 203 24.96 -8.06 -6.33
CA PRO A 203 25.20 -9.28 -7.10
C PRO A 203 24.64 -10.53 -6.43
N ALA A 204 24.14 -11.46 -7.23
CA ALA A 204 23.66 -12.74 -6.75
C ALA A 204 24.76 -13.50 -5.98
N ASN A 205 24.37 -14.08 -4.86
CA ASN A 205 25.22 -14.97 -4.07
C ASN A 205 25.06 -16.40 -4.59
N ALA A 206 26.19 -17.03 -4.94
CA ALA A 206 26.23 -18.37 -5.50
C ALA A 206 25.67 -19.45 -4.54
N ASN A 207 25.75 -19.22 -3.22
CA ASN A 207 25.20 -20.13 -2.21
C ASN A 207 23.69 -19.94 -2.02
N MET A 208 23.17 -18.73 -2.26
CA MET A 208 21.78 -18.37 -2.05
C MET A 208 20.90 -18.63 -3.27
N THR A 209 21.48 -18.58 -4.47
CA THR A 209 20.73 -18.84 -5.71
C THR A 209 20.07 -20.23 -5.74
N PRO A 210 20.74 -21.33 -5.34
CA PRO A 210 20.10 -22.62 -5.15
C PRO A 210 18.97 -22.63 -4.12
N VAL A 211 19.14 -21.88 -3.00
CA VAL A 211 18.14 -21.80 -1.92
C VAL A 211 16.86 -21.15 -2.41
N GLY A 212 16.97 -20.00 -3.07
CA GLY A 212 15.81 -19.30 -3.62
C GLY A 212 15.13 -20.10 -4.74
N LEU A 213 15.90 -20.76 -5.61
CA LEU A 213 15.32 -21.62 -6.66
C LEU A 213 14.56 -22.82 -6.08
N LEU A 214 15.15 -23.54 -5.11
CA LEU A 214 14.45 -24.65 -4.45
C LEU A 214 13.18 -24.15 -3.76
N GLY A 215 13.24 -23.00 -3.10
CA GLY A 215 12.08 -22.36 -2.49
C GLY A 215 10.96 -22.09 -3.50
N LEU A 216 11.28 -21.59 -4.70
CA LEU A 216 10.28 -21.42 -5.76
C LEU A 216 9.66 -22.75 -6.19
N TYR A 217 10.43 -23.84 -6.26
CA TYR A 217 9.88 -25.16 -6.57
C TYR A 217 8.93 -25.68 -5.50
N PHE A 218 9.27 -25.53 -4.22
CA PHE A 218 8.42 -25.99 -3.11
C PHE A 218 7.15 -25.16 -2.91
N LEU A 219 7.13 -23.94 -3.45
CA LEU A 219 6.00 -23.02 -3.41
C LEU A 219 5.23 -22.99 -4.74
N ASP A 220 5.33 -24.06 -5.54
CA ASP A 220 4.66 -24.24 -6.84
C ASP A 220 4.95 -23.14 -7.89
N ALA A 221 6.03 -22.39 -7.73
CA ALA A 221 6.47 -21.30 -8.59
C ALA A 221 7.65 -21.67 -9.51
N GLY A 222 7.97 -22.96 -9.64
CA GLY A 222 9.11 -23.45 -10.43
C GLY A 222 9.04 -23.15 -11.93
N ARG A 223 7.85 -22.86 -12.48
CA ARG A 223 7.65 -22.51 -13.90
C ARG A 223 7.60 -21.00 -14.17
N SER A 224 7.99 -20.18 -13.19
CA SER A 224 7.93 -18.72 -13.28
C SER A 224 9.18 -18.10 -13.92
N ASN A 225 9.07 -16.86 -14.40
CA ASN A 225 10.20 -16.12 -14.96
C ASN A 225 11.37 -15.92 -13.95
N PRO A 226 11.12 -15.68 -12.65
CA PRO A 226 12.16 -15.74 -11.61
C PRO A 226 12.92 -17.07 -11.56
N ALA A 227 12.20 -18.20 -11.60
CA ALA A 227 12.82 -19.53 -11.55
C ALA A 227 13.71 -19.78 -12.76
N ASP A 228 13.20 -19.46 -13.96
CA ASP A 228 13.93 -19.57 -15.22
C ASP A 228 15.26 -18.79 -15.24
N ARG A 229 15.30 -17.62 -14.58
CA ARG A 229 16.53 -16.82 -14.48
C ARG A 229 17.53 -17.43 -13.51
N ALA A 230 17.07 -17.84 -12.33
CA ALA A 230 17.92 -18.49 -11.35
C ALA A 230 18.53 -19.79 -11.93
N GLU A 231 17.75 -20.55 -12.70
CA GLU A 231 18.25 -21.70 -13.45
C GLU A 231 19.33 -21.36 -14.47
N ARG A 232 19.14 -20.29 -15.25
CA ARG A 232 20.17 -19.83 -16.21
C ARG A 232 21.48 -19.45 -15.51
N LEU A 233 21.42 -18.95 -14.27
CA LEU A 233 22.61 -18.67 -13.49
C LEU A 233 23.27 -19.95 -12.97
N LEU A 234 22.48 -20.93 -12.50
CA LEU A 234 23.01 -22.22 -12.06
C LEU A 234 23.70 -23.01 -13.18
N LYS A 235 23.28 -22.83 -14.45
CA LYS A 235 23.99 -23.42 -15.61
C LYS A 235 25.45 -22.98 -15.73
N LYS A 236 25.83 -21.85 -15.13
CA LYS A 236 27.20 -21.31 -15.17
C LYS A 236 28.04 -21.73 -13.96
N VAL A 237 27.43 -22.38 -12.97
CA VAL A 237 28.11 -22.81 -11.75
C VAL A 237 28.86 -24.11 -12.03
N LYS A 238 30.12 -24.19 -11.61
CA LYS A 238 30.93 -25.40 -11.75
C LYS A 238 30.33 -26.55 -10.94
N PRO A 239 30.38 -27.79 -11.46
CA PRO A 239 29.92 -28.95 -10.71
C PRO A 239 30.79 -29.18 -9.46
N PRO A 240 30.33 -30.00 -8.49
CA PRO A 240 31.07 -30.29 -7.26
C PRO A 240 32.51 -30.76 -7.54
N ASN A 241 33.44 -30.29 -6.72
CA ASN A 241 34.83 -30.75 -6.71
C ASN A 241 35.29 -30.75 -5.25
N TRP A 242 35.61 -31.92 -4.72
CA TRP A 242 35.87 -32.12 -3.29
C TRP A 242 37.14 -31.40 -2.79
N LYS A 243 38.11 -31.17 -3.68
CA LYS A 243 39.41 -30.54 -3.35
C LYS A 243 39.44 -29.03 -3.62
N SER A 244 38.46 -28.51 -4.35
CA SER A 244 38.38 -27.11 -4.73
C SER A 244 36.96 -26.60 -4.54
N SER A 245 36.54 -26.59 -3.29
CA SER A 245 35.17 -26.33 -2.89
C SER A 245 35.08 -24.91 -2.35
N GLY A 246 34.53 -23.96 -3.13
CA GLY A 246 34.29 -22.58 -2.64
C GLY A 246 33.41 -22.54 -1.37
N ASN A 247 33.14 -21.36 -0.81
CA ASN A 247 32.55 -21.21 0.52
C ASN A 247 31.26 -22.02 0.76
N PHE A 248 31.18 -22.67 1.93
CA PHE A 248 30.05 -23.52 2.38
C PHE A 248 29.64 -24.59 1.35
N PRO A 249 30.55 -25.48 0.94
CA PRO A 249 30.35 -26.34 -0.21
C PRO A 249 29.20 -27.33 -0.06
N LEU A 250 29.13 -28.06 1.06
CA LEU A 250 28.07 -29.03 1.29
C LEU A 250 26.67 -28.40 1.38
N TYR A 251 26.55 -27.24 2.02
CA TYR A 251 25.29 -26.50 2.08
C TYR A 251 24.82 -26.10 0.67
N ARG A 252 25.72 -25.51 -0.14
CA ARG A 252 25.40 -25.16 -1.53
C ARG A 252 25.02 -26.39 -2.34
N TRP A 253 25.82 -27.46 -2.28
CA TRP A 253 25.57 -28.68 -3.06
C TRP A 253 24.26 -29.36 -2.65
N TYR A 254 23.89 -29.33 -1.37
CA TYR A 254 22.62 -29.86 -0.87
C TYR A 254 21.40 -29.16 -1.50
N TYR A 255 21.35 -27.83 -1.45
CA TYR A 255 20.24 -27.07 -2.07
C TYR A 255 20.26 -27.17 -3.59
N GLN A 256 21.45 -27.13 -4.21
CA GLN A 256 21.58 -27.18 -5.66
C GLN A 256 21.18 -28.53 -6.24
N THR A 257 21.52 -29.63 -5.56
CA THR A 257 21.12 -30.98 -5.94
C THR A 257 19.59 -31.08 -5.94
N GLN A 258 18.92 -30.62 -4.89
CA GLN A 258 17.46 -30.64 -4.85
C GLN A 258 16.83 -29.71 -5.89
N ALA A 259 17.34 -28.49 -6.06
CA ALA A 259 16.80 -27.55 -7.04
C ALA A 259 16.91 -28.09 -8.48
N MET A 260 18.03 -28.75 -8.82
CA MET A 260 18.19 -29.35 -10.15
C MET A 260 17.39 -30.64 -10.33
N PHE A 261 17.22 -31.43 -9.27
CA PHE A 261 16.30 -32.56 -9.29
C PHE A 261 14.88 -32.10 -9.60
N GLN A 262 14.38 -31.07 -8.89
CA GLN A 262 13.04 -30.53 -9.09
C GLN A 262 12.86 -29.92 -10.48
N ALA A 263 13.87 -29.20 -10.98
CA ALA A 263 13.81 -28.56 -12.30
C ALA A 263 13.66 -29.54 -13.47
N GLU A 264 14.34 -30.69 -13.42
CA GLU A 264 14.32 -31.68 -14.50
C GLU A 264 13.60 -32.97 -14.13
N LYS A 265 12.87 -32.97 -13.00
CA LYS A 265 12.17 -34.13 -12.42
C LYS A 265 13.03 -35.40 -12.40
N GLY A 266 14.33 -35.26 -12.15
CA GLY A 266 15.27 -36.39 -12.09
C GLY A 266 15.65 -37.05 -13.43
N HIS A 267 15.24 -36.53 -14.59
CA HIS A 267 15.44 -37.20 -15.89
C HIS A 267 16.16 -36.39 -16.97
N GLY A 268 16.41 -35.09 -16.76
CA GLY A 268 17.06 -34.24 -17.76
C GLY A 268 18.58 -34.37 -17.84
N LYS A 269 19.15 -33.84 -18.93
CA LYS A 269 20.60 -33.91 -19.22
C LYS A 269 21.43 -33.18 -18.16
N ARG A 270 20.99 -32.02 -17.67
CA ARG A 270 21.75 -31.25 -16.66
C ARG A 270 21.78 -31.99 -15.34
N TRP A 271 20.66 -32.61 -14.98
CA TRP A 271 20.54 -33.44 -13.81
C TRP A 271 21.46 -34.65 -13.90
N GLN A 272 21.48 -35.35 -15.04
CA GLN A 272 22.39 -36.48 -15.26
C GLN A 272 23.86 -36.07 -15.08
N GLU A 273 24.29 -35.00 -15.76
CA GLU A 273 25.67 -34.48 -15.66
C GLU A 273 26.03 -34.10 -14.21
N TRP A 274 25.15 -33.39 -13.51
CA TRP A 274 25.36 -33.01 -12.11
C TRP A 274 25.44 -34.23 -11.21
N ASN A 275 24.48 -35.14 -11.32
CA ASN A 275 24.35 -36.31 -10.48
C ASN A 275 25.54 -37.27 -10.66
N GLU A 276 25.95 -37.54 -11.90
CA GLU A 276 27.10 -38.40 -12.17
C GLU A 276 28.38 -37.84 -11.56
N ASN A 277 28.61 -36.53 -11.72
CA ASN A 277 29.75 -35.87 -11.08
C ASN A 277 29.63 -35.90 -9.55
N LEU A 278 28.47 -35.58 -9.00
CA LEU A 278 28.22 -35.59 -7.56
C LEU A 278 28.49 -36.98 -6.96
N LYS A 279 27.92 -38.04 -7.53
CA LYS A 279 28.17 -39.43 -7.08
C LYS A 279 29.65 -39.77 -7.13
N LYS A 280 30.35 -39.41 -8.21
CA LYS A 280 31.80 -39.64 -8.34
C LYS A 280 32.60 -38.96 -7.23
N GLU A 281 32.33 -37.68 -6.96
CA GLU A 281 33.04 -36.93 -5.93
C GLU A 281 32.71 -37.42 -4.52
N LEU A 282 31.43 -37.66 -4.22
CA LEU A 282 31.00 -38.15 -2.90
C LEU A 282 31.53 -39.55 -2.62
N LEU A 283 31.38 -40.51 -3.54
CA LEU A 283 31.83 -41.89 -3.31
C LEU A 283 33.35 -41.99 -3.19
N LYS A 284 34.10 -41.15 -3.91
CA LYS A 284 35.55 -41.08 -3.79
C LYS A 284 36.00 -40.53 -2.44
N ALA A 285 35.21 -39.65 -1.83
CA ALA A 285 35.51 -39.03 -0.55
C ALA A 285 35.00 -39.82 0.67
N GLN A 286 34.14 -40.82 0.45
CA GLN A 286 33.58 -41.64 1.51
C GLN A 286 34.69 -42.47 2.19
N GLN A 287 34.68 -42.46 3.52
CA GLN A 287 35.60 -43.27 4.34
C GLN A 287 35.12 -44.72 4.45
N SER A 288 35.99 -45.62 4.89
CA SER A 288 35.67 -47.05 5.03
C SER A 288 34.56 -47.35 6.04
N ASP A 289 34.35 -46.47 7.02
CA ASP A 289 33.26 -46.54 7.99
C ASP A 289 31.94 -45.94 7.47
N GLY A 290 31.92 -45.50 6.21
CA GLY A 290 30.78 -44.88 5.54
C GLY A 290 30.60 -43.39 5.83
N SER A 291 31.48 -42.76 6.63
CA SER A 291 31.40 -41.33 6.95
C SER A 291 32.02 -40.44 5.87
N TRP A 292 31.68 -39.16 5.90
CA TRP A 292 32.33 -38.11 5.13
C TRP A 292 32.93 -37.07 6.05
N GLN A 293 34.09 -36.55 5.64
CA GLN A 293 34.69 -35.36 6.23
C GLN A 293 34.22 -34.10 5.49
N MET A 294 34.58 -32.92 5.98
CA MET A 294 34.31 -31.68 5.23
C MET A 294 35.18 -31.61 3.96
N PRO A 295 34.63 -31.17 2.80
CA PRO A 295 35.41 -30.91 1.59
C PRO A 295 36.49 -29.84 1.80
N GLU A 296 37.56 -29.84 1.01
CA GLU A 296 38.58 -28.78 1.07
C GLU A 296 37.99 -27.47 0.55
N GLY A 297 38.11 -26.38 1.33
CA GLY A 297 37.41 -25.13 1.06
C GLY A 297 37.28 -24.20 2.26
N ASP A 298 36.52 -23.12 2.10
CA ASP A 298 36.08 -22.29 3.23
C ASP A 298 34.95 -23.01 3.99
N ASN A 299 35.35 -23.62 5.10
CA ASN A 299 34.53 -24.31 6.08
C ASN A 299 34.39 -23.49 7.36
N SER A 300 34.10 -22.19 7.26
CA SER A 300 33.80 -21.28 8.39
C SER A 300 32.48 -21.62 9.11
N TYR A 301 32.33 -22.89 9.49
CA TYR A 301 31.20 -23.41 10.25
C TYR A 301 31.38 -23.12 11.74
N ARG A 302 30.27 -22.94 12.48
CA ARG A 302 30.32 -22.61 13.91
C ARG A 302 30.76 -23.79 14.78
N VAL A 303 30.47 -25.02 14.33
CA VAL A 303 30.88 -26.25 15.01
C VAL A 303 32.36 -26.54 14.71
N ARG A 304 33.14 -26.73 15.78
CA ARG A 304 34.60 -26.93 15.70
C ARG A 304 35.04 -28.38 15.95
N ASN A 305 34.17 -29.19 16.55
CA ASN A 305 34.46 -30.59 16.84
C ASN A 305 34.46 -31.42 15.55
N GLN A 306 35.51 -32.22 15.35
CA GLN A 306 35.69 -33.03 14.14
C GLN A 306 34.61 -34.12 13.97
N ASN A 307 34.16 -34.75 15.06
CA ASN A 307 33.13 -35.77 14.99
C ASN A 307 31.78 -35.16 14.61
N ASP A 308 31.44 -34.00 15.16
CA ASP A 308 30.18 -33.30 14.84
C ASP A 308 30.18 -32.79 13.38
N LEU A 309 31.34 -32.34 12.89
CA LEU A 309 31.53 -31.99 11.48
C LEU A 309 31.38 -33.22 10.57
N ALA A 310 31.90 -34.38 10.98
CA ALA A 310 31.73 -35.63 10.25
C ALA A 310 30.26 -36.08 10.23
N VAL A 311 29.51 -35.91 11.33
CA VAL A 311 28.06 -36.16 11.37
C VAL A 311 27.35 -35.24 10.39
N TYR A 312 27.59 -33.92 10.46
CA TYR A 312 27.00 -32.96 9.54
C TYR A 312 27.31 -33.29 8.08
N ALA A 313 28.57 -33.55 7.76
CA ALA A 313 29.02 -33.86 6.41
C ALA A 313 28.39 -35.15 5.90
N SER A 314 28.38 -36.20 6.72
CA SER A 314 27.76 -37.48 6.39
C SER A 314 26.26 -37.34 6.15
N CYS A 315 25.56 -36.53 6.95
CA CYS A 315 24.14 -36.29 6.76
C CYS A 315 23.84 -35.60 5.43
N LEU A 316 24.51 -34.48 5.13
CA LEU A 316 24.27 -33.78 3.86
C LEU A 316 24.68 -34.61 2.64
N CYS A 317 25.80 -35.34 2.71
CA CYS A 317 26.21 -36.24 1.63
C CYS A 317 25.17 -37.35 1.40
N SER A 318 24.67 -37.96 2.47
CA SER A 318 23.62 -38.99 2.39
C SER A 318 22.32 -38.43 1.81
N LEU A 319 21.85 -37.28 2.30
CA LEU A 319 20.62 -36.64 1.80
C LEU A 319 20.73 -36.26 0.31
N MET A 320 21.90 -35.82 -0.14
CA MET A 320 22.16 -35.56 -1.57
C MET A 320 22.06 -36.83 -2.42
N LEU A 321 22.58 -37.96 -1.93
CA LEU A 321 22.49 -39.25 -2.62
C LEU A 321 21.07 -39.84 -2.58
N GLN A 322 20.28 -39.52 -1.55
CA GLN A 322 18.94 -40.03 -1.33
C GLN A 322 17.83 -39.19 -1.99
N VAL A 323 18.18 -38.11 -2.69
CA VAL A 323 17.22 -37.17 -3.31
C VAL A 323 16.16 -37.87 -4.18
N TYR A 324 16.49 -38.98 -4.84
CA TYR A 324 15.54 -39.77 -5.66
C TYR A 324 14.44 -40.42 -4.84
N TYR A 325 14.77 -40.91 -3.65
CA TYR A 325 13.87 -41.70 -2.81
C TYR A 325 12.86 -40.80 -2.11
N ARG A 326 13.25 -39.57 -1.78
CA ARG A 326 12.42 -38.58 -1.07
C ARG A 326 11.26 -38.03 -1.90
N TYR A 327 11.40 -38.02 -3.23
CA TYR A 327 10.44 -37.39 -4.14
C TYR A 327 9.85 -38.37 -5.16
N LEU A 328 9.85 -39.68 -4.84
CA LEU A 328 9.17 -40.68 -5.67
C LEU A 328 7.67 -40.34 -5.80
N PRO A 329 7.02 -40.62 -6.95
CA PRO A 329 5.60 -40.34 -7.16
C PRO A 329 4.67 -40.95 -6.10
N SER A 330 5.08 -42.04 -5.45
CA SER A 330 4.36 -42.66 -4.33
C SER A 330 4.32 -41.83 -3.04
N TYR A 331 5.17 -40.81 -2.92
CA TYR A 331 5.14 -39.77 -1.87
C TYR A 331 4.40 -38.50 -2.31
N SER A 332 4.03 -38.39 -3.59
CA SER A 332 3.31 -37.23 -4.14
C SER A 332 1.81 -37.38 -3.87
N ILE A 333 1.36 -36.98 -2.68
CA ILE A 333 -0.05 -36.74 -2.42
C ILE A 333 -0.41 -35.38 -3.05
N ALA A 334 -1.11 -35.48 -4.18
CA ALA A 334 -1.88 -34.43 -4.87
C ALA A 334 -1.09 -33.25 -5.50
N GLU A 335 -0.69 -33.41 -6.77
CA GLU A 335 -0.77 -32.31 -7.74
C GLU A 335 -2.25 -31.94 -7.91
N ASN A 336 -2.82 -31.12 -7.00
CA ASN A 336 -4.13 -30.51 -7.18
C ASN A 336 -4.00 -29.02 -7.52
N ALA A 337 -4.19 -28.75 -8.81
CA ALA A 337 -4.84 -27.61 -9.45
C ALA A 337 -4.71 -26.19 -8.85
N ALA A 338 -4.16 -25.31 -9.70
CA ALA A 338 -4.42 -23.87 -9.81
C ALA A 338 -3.64 -22.89 -8.89
N SER A 339 -2.34 -22.70 -9.15
CA SER A 339 -1.59 -21.50 -8.71
C SER A 339 -0.68 -20.91 -9.79
N GLY A 340 -0.94 -21.22 -11.07
CA GLY A 340 -0.25 -20.62 -12.21
C GLY A 340 -0.68 -19.18 -12.48
N LYS A 341 -0.17 -18.23 -11.67
CA LYS A 341 0.02 -16.77 -11.87
C LYS A 341 0.01 -16.06 -10.50
N MET A 342 1.12 -16.15 -9.77
CA MET A 342 1.38 -15.28 -8.60
C MET A 342 2.84 -14.83 -8.58
N ALA A 343 3.80 -15.74 -8.82
CA ALA A 343 5.23 -15.40 -8.84
C ALA A 343 5.61 -14.40 -9.95
N ASP A 344 5.05 -14.55 -11.15
CA ASP A 344 5.27 -13.61 -12.26
C ASP A 344 4.67 -12.23 -11.99
N ASP A 345 3.60 -12.14 -11.19
CA ASP A 345 2.97 -10.87 -10.83
C ASP A 345 3.81 -10.09 -9.80
N PHE A 346 4.64 -10.78 -9.03
CA PHE A 346 5.63 -10.17 -8.15
C PHE A 346 6.94 -9.83 -8.87
N ASP A 347 7.15 -10.32 -10.09
CA ASP A 347 8.40 -10.20 -10.82
C ASP A 347 8.56 -8.81 -11.46
N LEU A 348 9.57 -8.07 -11.01
CA LEU A 348 9.89 -6.74 -11.51
C LEU A 348 10.83 -6.75 -12.74
N GLY A 349 11.21 -7.93 -13.26
CA GLY A 349 11.95 -8.11 -14.52
C GLY A 349 13.46 -7.79 -14.48
N THR A 350 14.16 -8.04 -15.60
CA THR A 350 15.64 -7.91 -15.71
C THR A 350 16.17 -6.53 -16.13
N LYS A 351 15.32 -5.66 -16.69
CA LYS A 351 15.75 -4.40 -17.35
C LYS A 351 15.30 -3.11 -16.64
N GLY A 352 14.80 -3.18 -15.40
CA GLY A 352 14.03 -2.06 -14.85
C GLY A 352 14.16 -1.74 -13.37
N LEU A 353 15.29 -2.06 -12.71
CA LEU A 353 15.40 -1.82 -11.26
C LEU A 353 16.62 -1.02 -10.78
N ILE A 354 17.40 -0.44 -11.69
CA ILE A 354 18.22 0.76 -11.39
C ILE A 354 18.18 1.72 -12.58
N SER A 355 17.06 2.43 -12.69
CA SER A 355 17.02 3.85 -13.00
C SER A 355 15.58 4.24 -12.82
N ARG A 356 15.32 5.32 -12.08
CA ARG A 356 14.09 6.12 -12.09
C ARG A 356 13.08 5.60 -13.13
N LEU A 357 11.89 5.18 -12.69
CA LEU A 357 10.72 5.22 -13.58
C LEU A 357 10.82 6.54 -14.36
N PRO A 358 10.60 6.56 -15.69
CA PRO A 358 10.64 7.82 -16.41
C PRO A 358 9.76 8.80 -15.63
N GLU A 359 10.35 9.91 -15.15
CA GLU A 359 9.82 10.89 -14.16
C GLU A 359 10.27 10.81 -12.68
N GLY A 360 11.16 9.90 -12.28
CA GLY A 360 11.79 9.97 -10.95
C GLY A 360 10.92 9.58 -9.75
N ALA A 361 9.88 8.77 -9.95
CA ALA A 361 9.17 8.12 -8.85
C ALA A 361 10.01 6.99 -8.22
N ASP A 362 9.95 6.90 -6.88
CA ASP A 362 10.63 5.88 -6.08
C ASP A 362 10.08 4.47 -6.42
N PRO A 363 10.93 3.53 -6.88
CA PRO A 363 10.52 2.13 -7.10
C PRO A 363 9.99 1.46 -5.83
N LEU A 364 10.30 2.02 -4.65
CA LEU A 364 9.75 1.59 -3.37
C LEU A 364 8.30 2.04 -3.15
N ALA A 365 7.71 2.91 -3.98
CA ALA A 365 6.30 3.25 -3.82
C ALA A 365 5.48 1.96 -3.87
N ALA A 366 5.47 1.18 -4.95
CA ALA A 366 4.63 -0.03 -5.01
C ALA A 366 4.88 -1.07 -3.89
N VAL A 367 6.12 -1.20 -3.39
CA VAL A 367 6.47 -2.19 -2.35
C VAL A 367 6.18 -1.67 -0.93
N ILE A 368 6.43 -0.38 -0.64
CA ILE A 368 6.02 0.29 0.61
C ILE A 368 4.50 0.51 0.64
N LEU A 369 3.86 0.60 -0.53
CA LEU A 369 2.41 0.73 -0.71
C LEU A 369 1.62 -0.56 -0.40
N GLY A 370 2.27 -1.64 0.07
CA GLY A 370 1.54 -2.82 0.52
C GLY A 370 0.85 -3.59 -0.60
N VAL A 371 1.51 -3.76 -1.76
CA VAL A 371 1.13 -4.85 -2.66
C VAL A 371 1.59 -6.13 -1.96
N GLY A 372 0.75 -6.70 -1.09
CA GLY A 372 1.04 -7.87 -0.25
C GLY A 372 0.02 -7.98 0.88
N GLU A 373 -0.76 -9.07 0.85
CA GLU A 373 -1.67 -9.64 1.87
C GLU A 373 -3.15 -9.24 1.99
N ASP A 374 -3.68 -8.22 1.32
CA ASP A 374 -5.14 -7.95 1.36
C ASP A 374 -5.75 -7.71 -0.05
N ASP A 375 -5.19 -8.30 -1.12
CA ASP A 375 -5.77 -8.22 -2.47
C ASP A 375 -6.95 -9.20 -2.62
N MET A 376 -7.97 -9.02 -1.78
CA MET A 376 -9.27 -9.58 -2.06
C MET A 376 -9.81 -8.93 -3.32
N SER A 377 -10.23 -9.76 -4.28
CA SER A 377 -10.95 -9.28 -5.46
C SER A 377 -12.15 -8.47 -4.99
N PRO A 378 -12.30 -7.20 -5.40
CA PRO A 378 -13.30 -6.32 -4.81
C PRO A 378 -14.70 -6.96 -4.80
N VAL A 379 -15.39 -6.89 -3.67
CA VAL A 379 -16.78 -7.34 -3.57
C VAL A 379 -17.63 -6.28 -4.24
N LYS A 380 -18.24 -6.63 -5.38
CA LYS A 380 -19.06 -5.72 -6.17
C LYS A 380 -20.53 -6.05 -6.04
N PHE A 381 -21.33 -5.01 -5.97
CA PHE A 381 -22.78 -5.03 -6.00
C PHE A 381 -23.20 -4.17 -7.20
N GLY A 382 -23.65 -4.76 -8.31
CA GLY A 382 -23.94 -4.05 -9.56
C GLY A 382 -22.70 -3.70 -10.41
N GLU A 383 -22.91 -2.90 -11.46
CA GLU A 383 -21.86 -2.47 -12.40
C GLU A 383 -21.70 -0.94 -12.40
N PHE A 384 -20.47 -0.43 -12.34
CA PHE A 384 -20.20 1.01 -12.39
C PHE A 384 -20.32 1.53 -13.84
N ASN A 385 -21.53 1.59 -14.38
CA ASN A 385 -21.79 2.02 -15.75
C ASN A 385 -22.55 3.36 -15.84
N GLY A 386 -23.03 3.88 -14.69
CA GLY A 386 -23.69 5.17 -14.56
C GLY A 386 -25.20 5.12 -14.71
N LEU A 387 -25.82 3.94 -14.54
CA LEU A 387 -27.26 3.70 -14.67
C LEU A 387 -27.93 3.50 -13.29
N PRO A 388 -29.15 4.03 -13.05
CA PRO A 388 -29.94 4.84 -13.95
C PRO A 388 -29.27 6.19 -14.27
N ASP A 389 -29.42 6.62 -15.52
CA ASP A 389 -28.69 7.77 -16.04
C ASP A 389 -29.27 9.13 -15.56
N SER A 390 -30.42 9.08 -14.91
CA SER A 390 -31.18 10.22 -14.44
C SER A 390 -32.15 9.77 -13.34
N ASN A 391 -32.72 10.74 -12.66
CA ASN A 391 -33.75 10.56 -11.64
C ASN A 391 -35.07 9.96 -12.16
N ASP A 392 -35.34 10.09 -13.46
CA ASP A 392 -36.55 9.59 -14.13
C ASP A 392 -36.28 8.32 -14.97
N ALA A 393 -35.04 7.84 -15.01
CA ALA A 393 -34.69 6.65 -15.77
C ALA A 393 -35.26 5.36 -15.14
N PRO A 394 -35.61 4.36 -15.97
CA PRO A 394 -36.11 3.08 -15.49
C PRO A 394 -35.06 2.34 -14.64
N LEU A 395 -35.53 1.47 -13.74
CA LEU A 395 -34.65 0.63 -12.93
C LEU A 395 -33.92 -0.38 -13.83
N VAL A 396 -32.70 -0.74 -13.42
CA VAL A 396 -31.81 -1.59 -14.22
C VAL A 396 -32.11 -3.07 -13.94
N GLU A 397 -32.94 -3.69 -14.81
CA GLU A 397 -33.50 -5.05 -14.60
C GLU A 397 -32.50 -6.22 -14.71
N LYS A 398 -31.26 -5.97 -15.14
CA LYS A 398 -30.30 -7.07 -15.39
C LYS A 398 -29.17 -7.16 -14.36
N GLU A 399 -29.00 -6.13 -13.53
CA GLU A 399 -27.85 -6.01 -12.63
C GLU A 399 -28.20 -6.35 -11.18
N PHE A 400 -29.44 -6.10 -10.76
CA PHE A 400 -29.89 -6.26 -9.38
C PHE A 400 -31.05 -7.23 -9.29
N ARG A 401 -30.99 -8.18 -8.35
CA ARG A 401 -32.09 -9.11 -8.08
C ARG A 401 -33.21 -8.48 -7.26
N ILE A 402 -32.86 -7.55 -6.38
CA ILE A 402 -33.82 -6.86 -5.50
C ILE A 402 -33.96 -5.41 -5.98
N TYR A 403 -35.08 -5.06 -6.58
CA TYR A 403 -35.30 -3.69 -7.08
C TYR A 403 -35.70 -2.71 -5.98
N ALA A 404 -36.61 -3.13 -5.12
CA ALA A 404 -37.10 -2.36 -3.98
C ALA A 404 -37.55 -3.33 -2.89
N SER A 405 -37.32 -2.95 -1.63
CA SER A 405 -37.79 -3.69 -0.47
C SER A 405 -38.86 -2.90 0.26
N LEU A 406 -39.87 -3.59 0.80
CA LEU A 406 -40.88 -3.01 1.69
C LEU A 406 -40.43 -3.00 3.17
N ARG A 407 -39.30 -3.66 3.49
CA ARG A 407 -38.78 -3.75 4.85
C ARG A 407 -38.09 -2.43 5.24
N SER A 408 -38.24 -2.03 6.50
CA SER A 408 -37.51 -0.87 7.04
C SER A 408 -35.99 -1.11 7.10
N THR A 409 -35.58 -2.37 7.31
CA THR A 409 -34.19 -2.83 7.29
C THR A 409 -34.01 -3.91 6.25
N ILE A 410 -33.06 -3.71 5.34
CA ILE A 410 -32.68 -4.66 4.29
C ILE A 410 -31.39 -5.34 4.75
N ALA A 411 -31.45 -6.62 5.09
CA ALA A 411 -30.28 -7.40 5.48
C ALA A 411 -29.54 -7.89 4.23
N VAL A 412 -28.22 -7.70 4.19
CA VAL A 412 -27.36 -8.09 3.07
C VAL A 412 -26.27 -9.01 3.61
N HIS A 413 -26.35 -10.29 3.24
CA HIS A 413 -25.37 -11.33 3.60
C HIS A 413 -24.53 -11.73 2.38
N THR A 414 -25.09 -11.61 1.18
CA THR A 414 -24.45 -11.89 -0.10
C THR A 414 -24.57 -10.71 -1.06
N THR A 415 -23.81 -10.70 -2.15
CA THR A 415 -23.90 -9.63 -3.16
C THR A 415 -25.26 -9.54 -3.83
N GLU A 416 -26.00 -10.64 -3.87
CA GLU A 416 -27.32 -10.76 -4.50
C GLU A 416 -28.44 -10.13 -3.66
N ASP A 417 -28.22 -9.95 -2.36
CA ASP A 417 -29.18 -9.33 -1.43
C ASP A 417 -29.20 -7.79 -1.55
N TRP A 418 -28.29 -7.21 -2.33
CA TRP A 418 -28.18 -5.76 -2.46
C TRP A 418 -29.38 -5.16 -3.22
N PRO A 419 -30.05 -4.13 -2.65
CA PRO A 419 -31.19 -3.51 -3.30
C PRO A 419 -30.78 -2.43 -4.31
N GLN A 420 -31.50 -2.33 -5.43
CA GLN A 420 -31.33 -1.24 -6.40
C GLN A 420 -31.75 0.12 -5.84
N THR A 421 -32.78 0.13 -4.97
CA THR A 421 -33.30 1.38 -4.38
C THR A 421 -33.37 1.34 -2.86
N LEU A 422 -33.11 2.48 -2.23
CA LEU A 422 -33.28 2.71 -0.79
C LEU A 422 -34.31 3.80 -0.56
N GLN A 423 -35.47 3.44 -0.02
CA GLN A 423 -36.56 4.38 0.22
C GLN A 423 -36.23 5.34 1.39
N SER A 424 -37.03 6.39 1.53
CA SER A 424 -36.92 7.32 2.67
C SER A 424 -37.03 6.57 4.00
N ASN A 425 -36.16 6.88 4.96
CA ASN A 425 -36.08 6.25 6.28
C ASN A 425 -35.81 4.74 6.29
N GLN A 426 -35.38 4.15 5.17
CA GLN A 426 -34.89 2.78 5.13
C GLN A 426 -33.39 2.71 5.40
N ARG A 427 -32.93 1.53 5.81
CA ARG A 427 -31.52 1.22 5.98
C ARG A 427 -31.13 -0.13 5.40
N ILE A 428 -29.92 -0.21 4.89
CA ILE A 428 -29.24 -1.46 4.54
C ILE A 428 -28.37 -1.85 5.74
N ALA A 429 -28.40 -3.12 6.13
CA ALA A 429 -27.53 -3.71 7.13
C ALA A 429 -26.68 -4.79 6.45
N LEU A 430 -25.41 -4.47 6.20
CA LEU A 430 -24.44 -5.38 5.62
C LEU A 430 -23.74 -6.16 6.73
N PHE A 431 -23.81 -7.48 6.65
CA PHE A 431 -23.08 -8.37 7.54
C PHE A 431 -21.70 -8.61 6.97
N LEU A 432 -20.71 -7.86 7.46
CA LEU A 432 -19.37 -7.85 6.87
C LEU A 432 -18.66 -9.19 7.04
N ASP A 433 -18.95 -9.94 8.09
CA ASP A 433 -18.32 -11.24 8.35
C ASP A 433 -18.69 -12.31 7.31
N ASP A 434 -19.83 -12.14 6.63
CA ASP A 434 -20.28 -13.05 5.55
C ASP A 434 -19.69 -12.65 4.19
N LEU A 435 -19.37 -11.36 4.02
CA LEU A 435 -18.91 -10.77 2.76
C LEU A 435 -17.39 -10.64 2.67
N LEU A 436 -16.71 -10.55 3.81
CA LEU A 436 -15.32 -10.12 3.92
C LEU A 436 -14.52 -11.07 4.85
N PRO A 437 -13.21 -11.24 4.61
CA PRO A 437 -12.36 -12.01 5.53
C PRO A 437 -12.25 -11.32 6.89
N ARG A 438 -11.95 -12.11 7.94
CA ARG A 438 -11.92 -11.69 9.37
C ARG A 438 -11.00 -10.50 9.71
N ASN A 439 -10.12 -10.11 8.79
CA ASN A 439 -9.16 -9.00 8.96
C ASN A 439 -9.27 -7.95 7.84
N PHE A 440 -10.44 -7.82 7.20
CA PHE A 440 -10.60 -6.86 6.11
C PHE A 440 -10.29 -5.43 6.55
N LYS A 441 -9.41 -4.79 5.78
CA LYS A 441 -9.10 -3.38 5.87
C LYS A 441 -9.50 -2.76 4.55
N GLY A 442 -10.38 -1.77 4.52
CA GLY A 442 -10.80 -1.24 3.23
C GLY A 442 -11.58 0.07 3.22
N HIS A 443 -12.20 0.31 2.08
CA HIS A 443 -13.21 1.32 1.87
C HIS A 443 -14.35 0.74 1.05
N MET A 444 -15.51 1.38 1.16
CA MET A 444 -16.67 1.14 0.33
C MET A 444 -16.86 2.33 -0.59
N SER A 445 -16.94 2.09 -1.89
CA SER A 445 -17.35 3.09 -2.87
C SER A 445 -18.80 2.85 -3.25
N LEU A 446 -19.62 3.90 -3.20
CA LEU A 446 -21.04 3.88 -3.55
C LEU A 446 -21.27 4.82 -4.72
N LEU A 447 -21.73 4.29 -5.85
CA LEU A 447 -22.19 5.07 -6.99
C LEU A 447 -23.72 5.14 -6.93
N MET A 448 -24.25 6.34 -6.73
CA MET A 448 -25.67 6.54 -6.42
C MET A 448 -26.29 7.73 -7.15
N ALA A 449 -27.60 7.65 -7.34
CA ALA A 449 -28.45 8.73 -7.83
C ALA A 449 -29.63 8.99 -6.89
N ILE A 450 -30.09 10.24 -6.83
CA ILE A 450 -31.34 10.63 -6.16
C ILE A 450 -32.47 10.51 -7.19
N ILE A 451 -33.48 9.67 -6.89
CA ILE A 451 -34.68 9.49 -7.72
C ILE A 451 -35.72 10.57 -7.36
N GLY A 452 -36.37 11.14 -8.39
CA GLY A 452 -37.34 12.24 -8.29
C GLY A 452 -36.79 13.60 -8.73
N SER A 453 -37.64 14.63 -8.80
CA SER A 453 -37.30 15.92 -9.45
C SER A 453 -36.07 16.64 -8.86
N ASP A 454 -35.38 17.44 -9.69
CA ASP A 454 -34.22 18.28 -9.31
C ASP A 454 -34.49 19.13 -8.06
N LYS A 455 -35.76 19.54 -7.87
CA LYS A 455 -36.20 20.28 -6.70
C LYS A 455 -35.96 19.52 -5.40
N ASN A 456 -36.21 18.21 -5.39
CA ASN A 456 -35.99 17.34 -4.22
C ASN A 456 -34.49 17.16 -3.92
N ALA A 457 -33.65 17.06 -4.95
CA ALA A 457 -32.20 17.00 -4.78
C ALA A 457 -31.59 18.32 -4.29
N SER A 458 -32.26 19.45 -4.56
CA SER A 458 -31.81 20.80 -4.16
C SER A 458 -32.27 21.25 -2.77
N ASP A 459 -33.18 20.54 -2.10
CA ASP A 459 -33.84 20.99 -0.86
C ASP A 459 -32.96 20.88 0.42
N TYR A 460 -31.65 20.63 0.29
CA TYR A 460 -30.68 20.48 1.41
C TYR A 460 -31.17 19.60 2.58
N GLN A 461 -32.10 18.70 2.31
CA GLN A 461 -32.73 17.80 3.29
C GLN A 461 -32.37 16.33 3.02
N GLN A 462 -31.67 16.06 1.92
CA GLN A 462 -31.26 14.71 1.56
C GLN A 462 -29.89 14.41 2.19
N SER A 463 -29.82 13.42 3.08
CA SER A 463 -28.57 13.01 3.73
C SER A 463 -28.41 11.49 3.78
N LEU A 464 -27.15 11.07 3.79
CA LEU A 464 -26.72 9.68 3.91
C LEU A 464 -25.90 9.54 5.19
N GLU A 465 -26.28 8.60 6.04
CA GLU A 465 -25.53 8.22 7.23
C GLU A 465 -25.00 6.79 7.08
N VAL A 466 -23.73 6.58 7.41
CA VAL A 466 -23.11 5.26 7.46
C VAL A 466 -22.54 5.01 8.84
N VAL A 467 -22.90 3.86 9.43
CA VAL A 467 -22.58 3.49 10.81
C VAL A 467 -22.03 2.07 10.83
N LEU A 468 -20.89 1.83 11.45
CA LEU A 468 -20.32 0.50 11.68
C LEU A 468 -20.27 0.22 13.17
N ASN A 469 -20.90 -0.88 13.61
CA ASN A 469 -20.91 -1.30 15.02
C ASN A 469 -21.32 -0.17 16.00
N GLY A 470 -22.28 0.66 15.58
CA GLY A 470 -22.76 1.81 16.35
C GLY A 470 -21.89 3.08 16.24
N LYS A 471 -20.71 3.01 15.63
CA LYS A 471 -19.84 4.17 15.38
C LYS A 471 -20.10 4.75 13.99
N ARG A 472 -20.43 6.03 13.93
CA ARG A 472 -20.65 6.77 12.68
C ARG A 472 -19.34 6.87 11.89
N LEU A 473 -19.39 6.56 10.60
CA LEU A 473 -18.28 6.69 9.64
C LEU A 473 -18.50 7.83 8.66
N LEU A 474 -19.75 8.05 8.26
CA LEU A 474 -20.14 9.13 7.35
C LEU A 474 -21.46 9.72 7.80
N ASN A 475 -21.57 11.04 7.73
CA ASN A 475 -22.85 11.76 7.75
C ASN A 475 -22.69 12.96 6.83
N SER A 476 -23.35 12.94 5.67
CA SER A 476 -23.17 13.96 4.63
C SER A 476 -24.48 14.28 3.91
N TYR A 477 -24.62 15.53 3.47
CA TYR A 477 -25.69 15.93 2.56
C TYR A 477 -25.37 15.46 1.13
N LEU A 478 -26.38 14.91 0.46
CA LEU A 478 -26.33 14.60 -0.96
C LEU A 478 -26.83 15.82 -1.73
N LEU A 479 -25.92 16.51 -2.43
CA LEU A 479 -26.17 17.85 -2.98
C LEU A 479 -26.47 17.85 -4.48
N ARG A 480 -26.55 16.67 -5.11
CA ARG A 480 -26.66 16.48 -6.56
C ARG A 480 -27.45 15.22 -6.90
N ASN A 481 -28.07 15.22 -8.08
CA ASN A 481 -28.85 14.09 -8.59
C ASN A 481 -28.02 12.81 -8.77
N LYS A 482 -26.72 12.93 -9.07
CA LYS A 482 -25.77 11.82 -9.12
C LYS A 482 -24.55 12.12 -8.26
N GLN A 483 -24.13 11.18 -7.44
CA GLN A 483 -22.96 11.35 -6.58
C GLN A 483 -22.21 10.05 -6.35
N LEU A 484 -20.87 10.15 -6.39
CA LEU A 484 -19.96 9.11 -5.94
C LEU A 484 -19.64 9.40 -4.48
N VAL A 485 -19.91 8.43 -3.61
CA VAL A 485 -19.66 8.52 -2.18
C VAL A 485 -18.68 7.43 -1.78
N ASP A 486 -17.49 7.83 -1.35
CA ASP A 486 -16.50 6.91 -0.79
C ASP A 486 -16.60 6.94 0.75
N VAL A 487 -16.74 5.77 1.36
CA VAL A 487 -16.77 5.55 2.81
C VAL A 487 -15.55 4.75 3.21
N VAL A 488 -14.70 5.32 4.05
CA VAL A 488 -13.55 4.62 4.64
C VAL A 488 -14.05 3.69 5.75
N ILE A 489 -13.63 2.42 5.71
CA ILE A 489 -13.89 1.41 6.75
C ILE A 489 -12.58 1.15 7.50
N PRO A 490 -12.33 1.87 8.60
CA PRO A 490 -11.09 1.74 9.33
C PRO A 490 -11.07 0.45 10.16
N ASN A 491 -9.91 -0.19 10.29
CA ASN A 491 -9.77 -1.47 10.97
C ASN A 491 -9.89 -1.36 12.50
N ASP A 492 -9.59 -0.20 13.06
CA ASP A 492 -9.57 0.06 14.51
C ASP A 492 -10.94 -0.04 15.21
N ILE A 493 -12.01 -0.21 14.43
CA ILE A 493 -13.40 -0.30 14.90
C ILE A 493 -14.08 -1.61 14.50
N MET A 494 -13.39 -2.43 13.70
CA MET A 494 -13.83 -3.78 13.37
C MET A 494 -13.64 -4.67 14.59
N LEU A 495 -14.66 -5.45 14.89
CA LEU A 495 -14.62 -6.49 15.92
C LEU A 495 -14.13 -7.81 15.30
N PRO A 496 -13.68 -8.78 16.10
CA PRO A 496 -13.33 -10.11 15.58
C PRO A 496 -14.50 -10.86 14.92
N TYR A 497 -15.74 -10.53 15.30
CA TYR A 497 -16.99 -11.05 14.74
C TYR A 497 -18.16 -10.11 15.06
N GLY A 498 -19.26 -10.24 14.34
CA GLY A 498 -20.50 -9.47 14.51
C GLY A 498 -20.45 -8.09 13.85
N ASN A 499 -19.65 -7.90 12.79
CA ASN A 499 -19.49 -6.61 12.15
C ASN A 499 -20.68 -6.28 11.24
N ILE A 500 -21.40 -5.21 11.58
CA ILE A 500 -22.56 -4.76 10.80
C ILE A 500 -22.36 -3.32 10.35
N LEU A 501 -22.26 -3.13 9.03
CA LEU A 501 -22.22 -1.81 8.39
C LEU A 501 -23.64 -1.42 7.97
N GLN A 502 -24.14 -0.31 8.52
CA GLN A 502 -25.45 0.22 8.23
C GLN A 502 -25.36 1.45 7.33
N ILE A 503 -26.11 1.46 6.23
CA ILE A 503 -26.28 2.60 5.33
C ILE A 503 -27.72 3.09 5.44
N ARG A 504 -27.93 4.35 5.83
CA ARG A 504 -29.24 4.91 6.17
C ARG A 504 -29.57 6.09 5.25
N ASN A 505 -30.76 6.04 4.64
CA ASN A 505 -31.34 7.18 3.94
C ASN A 505 -32.21 7.99 4.91
N ASN A 506 -31.68 9.11 5.40
CA ASN A 506 -32.38 10.00 6.34
C ASN A 506 -33.17 11.11 5.62
N GLY A 507 -33.13 11.13 4.28
CA GLY A 507 -33.82 12.13 3.46
C GLY A 507 -35.21 11.68 3.03
N LYS A 508 -35.91 12.60 2.36
CA LYS A 508 -37.28 12.39 1.84
C LYS A 508 -37.31 11.73 0.47
N ALA A 509 -36.22 11.83 -0.31
CA ALA A 509 -36.14 11.27 -1.65
C ALA A 509 -35.66 9.82 -1.61
N LYS A 510 -36.01 9.06 -2.66
CA LYS A 510 -35.55 7.70 -2.87
C LYS A 510 -34.14 7.74 -3.46
N LEU A 511 -33.27 6.83 -3.04
CA LEU A 511 -31.93 6.67 -3.63
C LEU A 511 -31.93 5.46 -4.57
N ALA A 512 -31.31 5.60 -5.72
CA ALA A 512 -30.93 4.50 -6.61
C ALA A 512 -29.42 4.24 -6.49
N PHE A 513 -29.03 2.97 -6.43
CA PHE A 513 -27.64 2.57 -6.60
C PHE A 513 -27.39 2.21 -8.07
N ASP A 514 -26.23 2.55 -8.57
CA ASP A 514 -25.69 2.00 -9.83
C ASP A 514 -24.75 0.85 -9.49
N ALA A 515 -23.86 1.09 -8.53
CA ALA A 515 -23.02 0.06 -7.97
C ALA A 515 -22.51 0.41 -6.57
N ALA A 516 -22.11 -0.62 -5.84
CA ALA A 516 -21.29 -0.52 -4.65
C ALA A 516 -20.08 -1.45 -4.76
N GLU A 517 -18.95 -1.07 -4.16
CA GLU A 517 -17.74 -1.89 -4.15
C GLU A 517 -17.03 -1.80 -2.81
N LEU A 518 -16.69 -2.94 -2.21
CA LEU A 518 -15.77 -3.02 -1.08
C LEU A 518 -14.37 -3.36 -1.59
N THR A 519 -13.41 -2.49 -1.31
CA THR A 519 -12.02 -2.60 -1.77
C THR A 519 -11.05 -2.50 -0.59
N ALA A 520 -9.94 -3.23 -0.63
CA ALA A 520 -8.95 -3.21 0.42
C ALA A 520 -8.12 -1.90 0.53
N VAL A 521 -7.50 -1.68 1.71
CA VAL A 521 -6.81 -0.44 2.13
C VAL A 521 -5.52 -0.14 1.36
N ASN A 522 -4.88 -1.14 0.74
CA ASN A 522 -3.52 -0.99 0.23
C ASN A 522 -3.43 -0.33 -1.16
N ARG A 523 -4.56 0.07 -1.75
CA ARG A 523 -4.55 0.80 -3.02
C ARG A 523 -4.36 2.29 -2.80
N VAL A 524 -3.13 2.76 -2.98
CA VAL A 524 -2.95 4.19 -3.28
C VAL A 524 -3.50 4.47 -4.66
N GLY A 525 -4.40 5.44 -4.71
CA GLY A 525 -5.19 5.74 -5.88
C GLY A 525 -4.37 6.30 -7.04
N LYS A 526 -5.10 6.75 -8.06
CA LYS A 526 -4.49 7.32 -9.26
C LYS A 526 -3.72 8.60 -8.95
N ARG A 527 -2.76 8.92 -9.82
CA ARG A 527 -2.04 10.19 -9.79
C ARG A 527 -3.04 11.35 -9.93
N LEU A 528 -2.80 12.41 -9.16
CA LEU A 528 -3.55 13.65 -9.22
C LEU A 528 -2.84 14.68 -10.10
N TYR A 529 -3.61 15.50 -10.82
CA TYR A 529 -3.07 16.49 -11.75
C TYR A 529 -3.60 17.90 -11.47
N LEU A 530 -2.70 18.88 -11.44
CA LEU A 530 -3.03 20.30 -11.46
C LEU A 530 -2.44 20.91 -12.74
N LEU A 531 -3.30 21.31 -13.67
CA LEU A 531 -2.95 21.71 -15.03
C LEU A 531 -3.34 23.16 -15.33
N THR A 532 -2.72 23.72 -16.35
CA THR A 532 -3.05 25.06 -16.88
C THR A 532 -2.75 25.12 -18.38
N GLU A 533 -3.31 26.10 -19.09
CA GLU A 533 -3.09 26.28 -20.54
C GLU A 533 -1.63 26.60 -20.89
N LYS A 534 -1.00 27.51 -20.13
CA LYS A 534 0.36 28.01 -20.42
C LYS A 534 1.18 28.15 -19.14
N ARG A 535 1.72 27.03 -18.65
CA ARG A 535 2.58 26.98 -17.45
C ARG A 535 3.81 27.90 -17.54
N SER A 536 4.32 28.15 -18.74
CA SER A 536 5.47 29.05 -18.97
C SER A 536 5.20 30.49 -18.55
N GLN A 537 3.95 30.93 -18.57
CA GLN A 537 3.55 32.30 -18.25
C GLN A 537 3.30 32.53 -16.76
N LEU A 538 3.14 31.46 -15.96
CA LEU A 538 2.84 31.57 -14.54
C LEU A 538 4.03 32.12 -13.74
N PRO A 539 3.78 32.95 -12.69
CA PRO A 539 4.80 33.35 -11.73
C PRO A 539 5.51 32.14 -11.12
N ALA A 540 6.81 32.28 -10.84
CA ALA A 540 7.66 31.20 -10.32
C ALA A 540 7.06 30.52 -9.07
N GLY A 541 6.44 31.30 -8.18
CA GLY A 541 5.79 30.81 -6.97
C GLY A 541 4.58 29.90 -7.21
N LEU A 542 3.85 30.06 -8.32
CA LEU A 542 2.74 29.18 -8.71
C LEU A 542 3.19 28.04 -9.62
N LYS A 543 4.12 28.32 -10.54
CA LYS A 543 4.60 27.38 -11.56
C LYS A 543 5.02 26.02 -10.98
N LYS A 544 5.58 26.01 -9.77
CA LYS A 544 6.03 24.81 -9.05
C LYS A 544 4.91 23.82 -8.71
N TYR A 545 3.66 24.26 -8.62
CA TYR A 545 2.54 23.39 -8.25
C TYR A 545 1.80 22.79 -9.45
N PHE A 546 2.00 23.35 -10.65
CA PHE A 546 1.38 22.84 -11.86
C PHE A 546 2.24 21.76 -12.50
N SER A 547 1.61 20.66 -12.94
CA SER A 547 2.25 19.54 -13.62
C SER A 547 2.82 19.96 -14.97
N THR A 548 3.94 19.32 -15.36
CA THR A 548 4.47 19.34 -16.73
C THR A 548 3.91 18.24 -17.61
N ASP A 549 3.45 17.17 -16.97
CA ASP A 549 2.96 15.96 -17.62
C ASP A 549 1.48 16.11 -17.94
N SER A 550 1.14 15.89 -19.21
CA SER A 550 -0.21 15.62 -19.69
C SER A 550 -0.33 14.10 -19.84
N GLY A 551 -0.58 13.41 -18.73
CA GLY A 551 -0.62 11.95 -18.67
C GLY A 551 -1.55 11.29 -19.72
N PRO A 552 -1.40 9.98 -19.97
CA PRO A 552 -2.08 9.30 -21.06
C PRO A 552 -3.60 9.22 -20.85
N LYS A 553 -4.37 9.51 -21.92
CA LYS A 553 -5.84 9.46 -21.99
C LYS A 553 -6.54 10.20 -20.83
N MET A 554 -6.49 11.53 -20.81
CA MET A 554 -7.30 12.36 -19.91
C MET A 554 -8.62 12.79 -20.57
N LYS A 555 -9.72 12.77 -19.81
CA LYS A 555 -11.04 13.28 -20.21
C LYS A 555 -11.27 14.60 -19.49
N PHE A 556 -11.41 15.67 -20.26
CA PHE A 556 -11.65 17.00 -19.73
C PHE A 556 -13.16 17.24 -19.57
N CYS A 557 -13.55 17.70 -18.39
CA CYS A 557 -14.93 17.93 -17.98
C CYS A 557 -15.13 19.43 -17.76
N PRO A 558 -15.81 20.15 -18.68
CA PRO A 558 -16.08 21.57 -18.49
C PRO A 558 -17.06 21.76 -17.33
N LEU A 559 -16.62 22.43 -16.27
CA LEU A 559 -17.46 22.66 -15.10
C LEU A 559 -18.42 23.82 -15.35
N SER A 560 -19.71 23.62 -15.07
CA SER A 560 -20.76 24.65 -15.24
C SER A 560 -20.43 25.95 -14.48
N SER A 561 -20.78 27.15 -14.93
CA SER A 561 -20.46 28.36 -14.13
C SER A 561 -21.34 28.55 -12.88
N HIS A 562 -22.47 27.84 -12.80
CA HIS A 562 -23.54 28.07 -11.81
C HIS A 562 -23.62 26.99 -10.71
N GLY A 563 -22.79 25.95 -10.77
CA GLY A 563 -22.83 24.85 -9.81
C GLY A 563 -22.25 25.22 -8.44
N GLU A 564 -23.08 25.21 -7.39
CA GLU A 564 -22.60 25.43 -6.02
C GLU A 564 -21.69 24.32 -5.46
N ASN A 565 -21.73 23.07 -5.92
CA ASN A 565 -20.84 21.97 -5.54
C ASN A 565 -20.30 21.30 -6.81
N ARG A 566 -18.98 21.03 -6.85
CA ARG A 566 -18.26 20.48 -8.00
C ARG A 566 -17.99 19.00 -7.77
N GLN A 567 -18.70 18.12 -8.45
CA GLN A 567 -18.49 16.69 -8.34
C GLN A 567 -18.44 16.08 -9.73
N LEU A 568 -17.81 14.91 -9.85
CA LEU A 568 -17.53 14.30 -11.14
C LEU A 568 -18.80 13.87 -11.88
N LEU A 569 -19.65 13.08 -11.22
CA LEU A 569 -20.76 12.39 -11.88
C LEU A 569 -21.80 13.31 -12.52
N PRO A 570 -22.20 14.45 -11.93
CA PRO A 570 -23.12 15.36 -12.59
C PRO A 570 -22.59 15.93 -13.92
N GLU A 571 -21.27 15.89 -14.14
CA GLU A 571 -20.61 16.49 -15.30
C GLU A 571 -20.26 15.44 -16.38
N ILE A 572 -20.61 14.15 -16.19
CA ILE A 572 -20.34 13.06 -17.13
C ILE A 572 -21.57 12.18 -17.37
N LYS A 573 -21.65 11.56 -18.56
CA LYS A 573 -22.72 10.61 -18.90
C LYS A 573 -22.41 9.19 -18.43
N GLU A 574 -21.23 8.71 -18.79
CA GLU A 574 -20.72 7.38 -18.47
C GLU A 574 -19.49 7.49 -17.58
N TYR A 575 -19.41 6.62 -16.58
CA TYR A 575 -18.31 6.55 -15.62
C TYR A 575 -17.43 5.33 -15.88
N ASP A 576 -16.28 5.54 -16.51
CA ASP A 576 -15.18 4.57 -16.53
C ASP A 576 -14.23 4.80 -15.35
N ARG A 577 -14.07 3.77 -14.50
CA ARG A 577 -13.16 3.79 -13.36
C ARG A 577 -11.69 3.91 -13.76
N ASN A 578 -11.28 3.48 -14.95
CA ASN A 578 -9.89 3.53 -15.44
C ASN A 578 -9.54 4.87 -16.12
N GLN A 579 -10.55 5.65 -16.51
CA GLN A 579 -10.40 6.99 -17.08
C GLN A 579 -9.89 8.01 -16.03
N LEU A 580 -9.03 8.94 -16.46
CA LEU A 580 -8.64 10.12 -15.68
C LEU A 580 -9.57 11.28 -16.04
N TYR A 581 -10.31 11.82 -15.06
CA TYR A 581 -11.22 12.94 -15.26
C TYR A 581 -10.63 14.24 -14.70
N ILE A 582 -10.52 15.24 -15.56
CA ILE A 582 -9.94 16.54 -15.26
C ILE A 582 -11.02 17.61 -15.34
N GLY A 583 -11.33 18.25 -14.21
CA GLY A 583 -12.29 19.35 -14.16
C GLY A 583 -11.70 20.62 -14.75
N GLU A 584 -12.29 21.15 -15.82
CA GLU A 584 -11.87 22.41 -16.43
C GLU A 584 -12.69 23.56 -15.85
N TYR A 585 -12.01 24.53 -15.24
CA TYR A 585 -12.64 25.78 -14.84
C TYR A 585 -11.82 26.99 -15.26
N SER A 586 -12.55 28.07 -15.54
CA SER A 586 -11.97 29.35 -15.92
C SER A 586 -11.74 30.22 -14.69
N ALA A 587 -10.57 30.84 -14.60
CA ALA A 587 -10.26 31.84 -13.58
C ALA A 587 -10.84 33.24 -13.91
N ILE A 588 -11.71 33.33 -14.93
CA ILE A 588 -12.43 34.57 -15.27
C ILE A 588 -13.24 35.04 -14.05
N GLY A 589 -13.13 36.33 -13.77
CA GLY A 589 -13.85 37.03 -12.73
C GLY A 589 -13.94 38.50 -13.10
N ASN A 590 -14.56 39.31 -12.24
CA ASN A 590 -14.67 40.75 -12.47
C ASN A 590 -13.75 41.51 -11.51
N GLU A 591 -12.75 42.19 -12.07
CA GLU A 591 -11.72 42.96 -11.36
C GLU A 591 -12.28 44.17 -10.60
N CYS A 592 -13.48 44.63 -10.97
CA CYS A 592 -14.13 45.80 -10.39
C CYS A 592 -14.99 45.48 -9.16
N MET A 593 -15.09 44.21 -8.76
CA MET A 593 -15.98 43.82 -7.68
C MET A 593 -15.34 44.06 -6.30
N GLY A 594 -16.11 44.60 -5.35
CA GLY A 594 -15.60 44.96 -4.02
C GLY A 594 -15.10 43.77 -3.17
N ASN A 595 -14.77 44.07 -1.91
CA ASN A 595 -14.16 43.10 -0.98
C ASN A 595 -15.00 41.83 -0.77
N ASP A 596 -16.33 41.91 -0.78
CA ASP A 596 -17.18 40.74 -0.52
C ASP A 596 -17.15 39.72 -1.67
N PHE A 597 -17.02 40.17 -2.92
CA PHE A 597 -16.82 39.28 -4.07
C PHE A 597 -15.45 38.62 -4.06
N HIS A 598 -14.42 39.35 -3.65
CA HIS A 598 -13.08 38.78 -3.47
C HIS A 598 -13.05 37.74 -2.33
N LYS A 599 -13.80 37.95 -1.24
CA LYS A 599 -14.01 36.94 -0.18
C LYS A 599 -14.75 35.71 -0.71
N HIS A 600 -15.75 35.92 -1.57
CA HIS A 600 -16.45 34.82 -2.23
C HIS A 600 -15.49 33.96 -3.05
N TYR A 601 -14.68 34.56 -3.94
CA TYR A 601 -13.71 33.82 -4.76
C TYR A 601 -12.61 33.15 -3.93
N LEU A 602 -12.17 33.78 -2.83
CA LEU A 602 -11.23 33.18 -1.88
C LEU A 602 -11.76 31.86 -1.30
N ARG A 603 -13.02 31.86 -0.84
CA ARG A 603 -13.68 30.67 -0.27
C ARG A 603 -14.05 29.64 -1.33
N GLN A 604 -14.45 30.09 -2.50
CA GLN A 604 -14.87 29.23 -3.61
C GLN A 604 -13.69 28.43 -4.19
N THR A 605 -12.56 29.08 -4.43
CA THR A 605 -11.43 28.47 -5.18
C THR A 605 -10.96 27.15 -4.61
N ALA A 606 -10.64 27.12 -3.31
CA ALA A 606 -10.14 25.90 -2.68
C ALA A 606 -11.20 24.81 -2.63
N ARG A 607 -12.43 25.21 -2.28
CA ARG A 607 -13.57 24.31 -2.14
C ARG A 607 -13.91 23.63 -3.46
N GLU A 608 -13.96 24.35 -4.58
CA GLU A 608 -14.27 23.76 -5.89
C GLU A 608 -13.27 22.65 -6.27
N ILE A 609 -11.98 22.86 -5.98
CA ILE A 609 -10.96 21.82 -6.23
C ILE A 609 -11.15 20.64 -5.28
N VAL A 610 -11.33 20.89 -3.97
CA VAL A 610 -11.46 19.83 -2.97
C VAL A 610 -12.74 19.01 -3.20
N ASP A 611 -13.87 19.66 -3.48
CA ASP A 611 -15.14 19.02 -3.84
C ASP A 611 -14.95 18.10 -5.04
N TRP A 612 -14.26 18.56 -6.08
CA TRP A 612 -14.01 17.79 -7.30
C TRP A 612 -13.18 16.54 -7.04
N ILE A 613 -12.06 16.69 -6.31
CA ILE A 613 -11.17 15.56 -5.98
C ILE A 613 -11.86 14.58 -5.00
N ALA A 614 -12.60 15.08 -4.01
CA ALA A 614 -13.38 14.27 -3.09
C ALA A 614 -14.46 13.47 -3.82
N GLY A 615 -15.13 14.09 -4.80
CA GLY A 615 -16.17 13.49 -5.63
C GLY A 615 -15.69 12.60 -6.78
N GLY A 616 -14.44 12.14 -6.78
CA GLY A 616 -13.92 11.17 -7.76
C GLY A 616 -12.99 11.74 -8.84
N GLY A 617 -12.82 13.06 -8.91
CA GLY A 617 -11.97 13.72 -9.89
C GLY A 617 -10.49 13.33 -9.76
N SER A 618 -9.79 13.22 -10.90
CA SER A 618 -8.36 12.90 -10.96
C SER A 618 -7.46 14.14 -11.05
N GLY A 619 -8.04 15.33 -11.16
CA GLY A 619 -7.29 16.56 -11.29
C GLY A 619 -8.14 17.71 -11.79
N VAL A 620 -7.53 18.89 -11.86
CA VAL A 620 -8.18 20.11 -12.36
C VAL A 620 -7.27 20.84 -13.33
N LYS A 621 -7.88 21.51 -14.32
CA LYS A 621 -7.21 22.40 -15.24
C LYS A 621 -7.78 23.80 -15.10
N ILE A 622 -6.90 24.75 -14.79
CA ILE A 622 -7.26 26.14 -14.55
C ILE A 622 -6.84 26.98 -15.76
N ASN A 623 -7.84 27.55 -16.42
CA ASN A 623 -7.67 28.38 -17.61
C ASN A 623 -7.65 29.86 -17.24
N SER A 624 -6.99 30.70 -18.05
CA SER A 624 -7.01 32.17 -17.90
C SER A 624 -6.55 32.73 -16.53
N ILE A 625 -5.59 32.07 -15.85
CA ILE A 625 -5.11 32.49 -14.51
C ILE A 625 -4.65 33.96 -14.46
N LEU A 626 -3.98 34.45 -15.51
CA LEU A 626 -3.34 35.78 -15.56
C LEU A 626 -4.12 36.83 -16.37
N ASN A 627 -5.26 36.46 -16.96
CA ASN A 627 -5.94 37.31 -17.95
C ASN A 627 -6.91 38.32 -17.32
N GLY A 628 -6.78 38.60 -16.03
CA GLY A 628 -7.71 39.42 -15.28
C GLY A 628 -8.94 38.66 -14.82
N GLY A 629 -9.12 38.54 -13.51
CA GLY A 629 -10.21 37.75 -12.94
C GLY A 629 -10.03 37.43 -11.47
N LYS A 630 -10.20 36.16 -11.08
CA LYS A 630 -10.24 35.76 -9.66
C LYS A 630 -8.88 35.88 -8.95
N PHE A 631 -7.78 35.67 -9.67
CA PHE A 631 -6.45 35.46 -9.07
C PHE A 631 -5.47 36.61 -9.24
N TYR A 632 -5.57 37.35 -10.34
CA TYR A 632 -4.61 38.38 -10.71
C TYR A 632 -5.30 39.58 -11.32
N ASP A 633 -4.70 40.74 -11.06
CA ASP A 633 -4.98 41.99 -11.75
C ASP A 633 -4.42 41.96 -13.18
N SER A 634 -5.26 42.24 -14.19
CA SER A 634 -4.90 42.18 -15.61
C SER A 634 -3.81 43.18 -16.01
N LEU A 635 -3.69 44.31 -15.29
CA LEU A 635 -2.83 45.44 -15.63
C LEU A 635 -1.45 45.31 -14.98
N TYR A 636 -1.46 45.13 -13.66
CA TYR A 636 -0.28 45.11 -12.80
C TYR A 636 0.20 43.69 -12.51
N GLN A 637 -0.60 42.67 -12.84
CA GLN A 637 -0.29 41.26 -12.57
C GLN A 637 -0.01 41.02 -11.08
N THR A 638 -0.69 41.78 -10.21
CA THR A 638 -0.64 41.63 -8.76
C THR A 638 -1.62 40.57 -8.30
N GLU A 639 -1.25 39.82 -7.25
CA GLU A 639 -2.07 38.73 -6.72
C GLU A 639 -3.29 39.27 -5.98
N TYR A 640 -4.46 38.71 -6.29
CA TYR A 640 -5.68 38.89 -5.50
C TYR A 640 -5.79 37.85 -4.37
N PRO A 641 -6.63 38.10 -3.35
CA PRO A 641 -6.84 37.20 -2.22
C PRO A 641 -6.99 35.72 -2.62
N ALA A 642 -7.79 35.40 -3.64
CA ALA A 642 -8.08 34.02 -4.03
C ALA A 642 -6.85 33.22 -4.50
N ALA A 643 -5.77 33.89 -4.91
CA ALA A 643 -4.51 33.22 -5.24
C ALA A 643 -3.89 32.52 -4.02
N ALA A 644 -4.13 33.02 -2.81
CA ALA A 644 -3.68 32.37 -1.57
C ALA A 644 -4.41 31.03 -1.33
N ALA A 645 -5.73 30.98 -1.57
CA ALA A 645 -6.52 29.75 -1.49
C ALA A 645 -6.04 28.72 -2.52
N LEU A 646 -5.75 29.15 -3.74
CA LEU A 646 -5.15 28.29 -4.77
C LEU A 646 -3.81 27.73 -4.30
N LYS A 647 -2.89 28.56 -3.78
CA LYS A 647 -1.56 28.13 -3.28
C LYS A 647 -1.66 27.11 -2.16
N GLN A 648 -2.59 27.31 -1.21
CA GLN A 648 -2.79 26.35 -0.12
C GLN A 648 -3.31 25.02 -0.63
N THR A 649 -4.33 25.04 -1.49
CA THR A 649 -4.92 23.82 -2.07
C THR A 649 -3.94 23.09 -3.00
N ALA A 650 -3.08 23.84 -3.70
CA ALA A 650 -2.10 23.31 -4.62
C ALA A 650 -1.04 22.41 -3.93
N LYS A 651 -0.90 22.49 -2.61
CA LYS A 651 -0.04 21.58 -1.82
C LYS A 651 -0.48 20.12 -1.92
N LEU A 652 -1.76 19.86 -2.17
CA LEU A 652 -2.29 18.52 -2.47
C LEU A 652 -1.61 17.89 -3.69
N PHE A 653 -1.12 18.70 -4.63
CA PHE A 653 -0.54 18.25 -5.89
C PHE A 653 1.01 18.27 -5.89
N GLU A 654 1.65 18.53 -4.75
CA GLU A 654 3.11 18.53 -4.67
C GLU A 654 3.71 17.12 -4.88
N GLY A 655 4.90 17.06 -5.47
CA GLY A 655 5.67 15.82 -5.64
C GLY A 655 5.06 14.89 -6.70
N SER A 656 4.85 13.63 -6.33
CA SER A 656 4.15 12.63 -7.14
C SER A 656 2.80 12.30 -6.50
N PRO A 657 1.85 13.26 -6.49
CA PRO A 657 0.62 13.15 -5.72
C PRO A 657 -0.25 12.00 -6.23
N ARG A 658 -0.63 11.09 -5.35
CA ARG A 658 -1.59 10.03 -5.63
C ARG A 658 -2.77 10.11 -4.65
N ARG A 659 -3.99 9.89 -5.14
CA ARG A 659 -5.20 10.01 -4.32
C ARG A 659 -5.13 9.06 -3.13
N LEU A 660 -5.46 9.57 -1.94
CA LEU A 660 -5.73 8.79 -0.75
C LEU A 660 -7.20 8.90 -0.39
N ASN A 661 -7.71 7.85 0.25
CA ASN A 661 -9.07 7.83 0.73
C ASN A 661 -9.16 8.62 2.03
N SER A 662 -10.05 9.60 2.05
CA SER A 662 -10.26 10.48 3.19
C SER A 662 -11.73 10.85 3.30
N GLN A 663 -12.19 10.99 4.54
CA GLN A 663 -13.54 11.46 4.85
C GLN A 663 -13.49 12.45 6.00
N ILE A 664 -14.53 13.26 6.09
CA ILE A 664 -14.69 14.28 7.12
C ILE A 664 -16.17 14.40 7.50
N TYR A 665 -16.45 14.55 8.79
CA TYR A 665 -17.82 14.73 9.28
C TYR A 665 -17.83 15.51 10.62
N PRO A 666 -18.97 16.13 10.99
CA PRO A 666 -19.17 16.68 12.33
C PRO A 666 -19.07 15.59 13.39
N LYS A 667 -18.17 15.77 14.36
CA LYS A 667 -17.95 14.81 15.44
C LYS A 667 -19.12 14.80 16.43
N HIS A 668 -19.71 15.97 16.65
CA HIS A 668 -20.85 16.19 17.53
C HIS A 668 -22.02 16.74 16.70
N GLY A 669 -23.25 16.31 17.01
CA GLY A 669 -24.46 16.76 16.31
C GLY A 669 -25.15 15.65 15.51
N GLU A 670 -26.48 15.77 15.38
CA GLU A 670 -27.29 14.83 14.60
C GLU A 670 -27.26 15.14 13.10
N LYS A 671 -27.05 16.41 12.73
CA LYS A 671 -27.10 16.89 11.35
C LYS A 671 -25.71 16.90 10.69
N PRO A 672 -25.61 16.58 9.39
CA PRO A 672 -24.36 16.74 8.64
C PRO A 672 -24.00 18.22 8.44
N ALA A 673 -22.72 18.49 8.20
CA ALA A 673 -22.24 19.82 7.84
C ALA A 673 -22.53 20.13 6.37
N LEU A 674 -23.02 21.34 6.10
CA LEU A 674 -23.31 21.80 4.75
C LEU A 674 -22.05 22.35 4.07
N PHE A 675 -21.70 21.82 2.89
CA PHE A 675 -20.50 22.16 2.11
C PHE A 675 -19.18 21.99 2.89
N LEU A 676 -18.96 20.78 3.41
CA LEU A 676 -17.72 20.35 4.05
C LEU A 676 -17.10 19.20 3.24
N SER A 677 -15.87 19.39 2.79
CA SER A 677 -15.17 18.39 1.97
C SER A 677 -13.70 18.26 2.38
N CYS A 678 -13.15 17.06 2.18
CA CYS A 678 -11.75 16.73 2.43
C CYS A 678 -11.19 15.94 1.25
N ALA A 679 -9.97 16.30 0.84
CA ALA A 679 -9.21 15.55 -0.15
C ALA A 679 -7.82 15.24 0.39
N ALA A 680 -7.31 14.05 0.11
CA ALA A 680 -6.01 13.60 0.57
C ALA A 680 -5.15 13.05 -0.57
N SER A 681 -3.84 13.24 -0.44
CA SER A 681 -2.83 12.79 -1.39
C SER A 681 -1.60 12.24 -0.71
N TYR A 682 -1.06 11.17 -1.25
CA TYR A 682 0.29 10.69 -0.97
C TYR A 682 1.25 11.39 -1.92
N ASN A 683 2.09 12.29 -1.39
CA ASN A 683 2.92 13.18 -2.22
C ASN A 683 4.30 12.58 -2.51
N ALA A 684 4.86 11.85 -1.55
CA ALA A 684 6.18 11.23 -1.64
C ALA A 684 6.30 10.12 -0.58
N PRO A 685 7.33 9.25 -0.63
CA PRO A 685 7.63 8.27 0.40
C PRO A 685 7.56 8.85 1.82
N GLY A 686 6.58 8.38 2.61
CA GLY A 686 6.36 8.84 3.99
C GLY A 686 5.82 10.27 4.13
N ILE A 687 5.27 10.86 3.05
CA ILE A 687 4.70 12.22 3.06
C ILE A 687 3.29 12.22 2.45
N ALA A 688 2.31 12.66 3.23
CA ALA A 688 0.94 12.85 2.77
C ALA A 688 0.44 14.26 3.10
N THR A 689 -0.49 14.75 2.30
CA THR A 689 -1.14 16.05 2.46
C THR A 689 -2.64 15.86 2.39
N MET A 690 -3.36 16.54 3.28
CA MET A 690 -4.82 16.58 3.30
C MET A 690 -5.26 18.03 3.29
N VAL A 691 -6.29 18.33 2.52
CA VAL A 691 -6.88 19.67 2.42
C VAL A 691 -8.34 19.59 2.81
N VAL A 692 -8.73 20.37 3.81
CA VAL A 692 -10.11 20.53 4.26
C VAL A 692 -10.60 21.88 3.82
N ALA A 693 -11.76 21.90 3.15
CA ALA A 693 -12.42 23.12 2.73
C ALA A 693 -13.87 23.16 3.25
N LYS A 694 -14.29 24.33 3.73
CA LYS A 694 -15.67 24.58 4.15
C LYS A 694 -16.18 25.92 3.64
N ARG A 695 -17.47 25.98 3.27
CA ARG A 695 -18.11 27.23 2.84
C ARG A 695 -18.41 28.16 4.03
N PHE A 696 -18.94 27.59 5.12
CA PHE A 696 -19.40 28.35 6.27
C PHE A 696 -18.43 28.19 7.46
N PRO A 697 -17.94 29.28 8.06
CA PRO A 697 -16.99 29.24 9.17
C PRO A 697 -17.64 28.93 10.52
N ILE A 698 -18.53 27.95 10.58
CA ILE A 698 -19.16 27.52 11.84
C ILE A 698 -18.09 26.80 12.69
N PRO A 699 -17.93 27.16 13.99
CA PRO A 699 -16.95 26.56 14.88
C PRO A 699 -17.48 25.23 15.45
N GLU A 700 -17.72 24.26 14.57
CA GLU A 700 -18.12 22.91 14.94
C GLU A 700 -16.89 21.99 14.97
N GLU A 701 -16.82 21.08 15.95
CA GLU A 701 -15.76 20.09 15.99
C GLU A 701 -16.00 19.03 14.93
N THR A 702 -15.01 18.82 14.08
CA THR A 702 -15.08 17.88 12.95
C THR A 702 -13.98 16.84 13.08
N GLU A 703 -14.26 15.61 12.69
CA GLU A 703 -13.30 14.51 12.66
C GLU A 703 -12.92 14.21 11.22
N ILE A 704 -11.62 14.12 10.98
CA ILE A 704 -11.03 13.68 9.72
C ILE A 704 -10.53 12.25 9.91
N ILE A 705 -10.86 11.39 8.96
CA ILE A 705 -10.29 10.04 8.87
C ILE A 705 -9.66 9.88 7.50
N ALA A 706 -8.44 9.36 7.45
CA ALA A 706 -7.82 8.94 6.20
C ALA A 706 -7.01 7.66 6.35
N LEU A 707 -6.94 6.91 5.26
CA LEU A 707 -6.07 5.75 5.15
C LEU A 707 -4.74 6.18 4.54
N ILE A 708 -3.64 5.92 5.27
CA ILE A 708 -2.30 6.30 4.83
C ILE A 708 -1.39 5.06 4.74
N PRO A 709 -0.41 5.02 3.84
CA PRO A 709 0.37 3.81 3.56
C PRO A 709 1.47 3.50 4.61
N TRP A 710 1.34 3.98 5.84
CA TRP A 710 2.26 3.62 6.94
C TRP A 710 1.58 3.65 8.31
N SER A 711 2.20 2.93 9.25
CA SER A 711 1.95 3.04 10.69
C SER A 711 3.24 3.46 11.40
N GLY A 712 3.14 4.06 12.58
CA GLY A 712 4.25 4.51 13.41
C GLY A 712 4.27 6.02 13.66
N GLU A 713 5.38 6.49 14.24
CA GLU A 713 5.56 7.90 14.58
C GLU A 713 5.49 8.80 13.34
N THR A 714 4.67 9.84 13.43
CA THR A 714 4.39 10.78 12.35
C THR A 714 4.37 12.21 12.92
N GLU A 715 5.19 13.09 12.35
CA GLU A 715 5.10 14.54 12.59
C GLU A 715 3.99 15.10 11.70
N ILE A 716 3.07 15.84 12.28
CA ILE A 716 2.02 16.56 11.55
C ILE A 716 2.26 18.07 11.63
N VAL A 717 2.05 18.74 10.50
CA VAL A 717 2.07 20.19 10.37
C VAL A 717 0.71 20.63 9.87
N ILE A 718 -0.02 21.39 10.69
CA ILE A 718 -1.37 21.87 10.38
C ILE A 718 -1.30 23.36 10.11
N GLU A 719 -1.70 23.75 8.90
CA GLU A 719 -1.84 25.13 8.46
C GLU A 719 -3.31 25.50 8.41
N ARG A 720 -3.71 26.53 9.16
CA ARG A 720 -5.11 26.99 9.29
C ARG A 720 -5.24 28.39 8.73
N GLY A 721 -6.11 28.60 7.74
CA GLY A 721 -6.35 29.91 7.14
C GLY A 721 -5.59 30.15 5.82
N PHE A 722 -5.51 31.42 5.39
CA PHE A 722 -5.06 31.76 4.04
C PHE A 722 -3.74 32.55 3.99
N PHE A 723 -3.61 33.58 4.82
CA PHE A 723 -2.61 34.63 4.63
C PHE A 723 -1.49 34.61 5.67
N SER A 724 -0.24 34.61 5.21
CA SER A 724 0.91 34.86 6.09
C SER A 724 0.85 36.26 6.72
N LYS A 725 1.53 36.45 7.86
CA LYS A 725 1.60 37.74 8.57
C LYS A 725 2.10 38.94 7.71
N GLN A 726 2.89 38.66 6.67
CA GLN A 726 3.47 39.64 5.75
C GLN A 726 2.57 39.99 4.56
N SER A 727 1.42 39.32 4.40
CA SER A 727 0.51 39.55 3.26
C SER A 727 -0.19 40.91 3.37
N PRO A 728 -0.35 41.66 2.26
CA PRO A 728 -1.18 42.86 2.24
C PRO A 728 -2.65 42.57 2.57
N PHE A 729 -3.10 41.31 2.42
CA PHE A 729 -4.46 40.86 2.71
C PHE A 729 -4.61 40.19 4.09
N ARG A 730 -3.65 40.36 5.01
CA ARG A 730 -3.67 39.66 6.32
C ARG A 730 -4.94 39.85 7.15
N ASN A 731 -5.65 40.97 6.98
CA ASN A 731 -6.90 41.28 7.70
C ASN A 731 -8.18 40.89 6.91
N PHE A 732 -8.01 40.28 5.73
CA PHE A 732 -9.11 40.01 4.81
C PHE A 732 -9.88 38.72 5.13
N ALA A 733 -9.18 37.73 5.68
CA ALA A 733 -9.73 36.46 6.14
C ALA A 733 -8.88 35.92 7.30
N THR A 734 -9.22 34.73 7.80
CA THR A 734 -8.51 34.05 8.88
C THR A 734 -6.99 34.02 8.62
N PRO A 735 -6.16 34.56 9.53
CA PRO A 735 -4.71 34.58 9.37
C PRO A 735 -4.16 33.16 9.35
N LEU A 736 -3.06 32.96 8.62
CA LEU A 736 -2.40 31.67 8.53
C LEU A 736 -1.69 31.35 9.85
N GLU A 737 -2.19 30.34 10.55
CA GLU A 737 -1.57 29.78 11.75
C GLU A 737 -0.96 28.42 11.42
N THR A 738 0.19 28.13 12.00
CA THR A 738 0.88 26.84 11.82
C THR A 738 1.09 26.17 13.16
N GLU A 739 0.62 24.94 13.26
CA GLU A 739 0.76 24.08 14.43
C GLU A 739 1.56 22.84 14.05
N LYS A 740 2.46 22.39 14.93
CA LYS A 740 3.20 21.14 14.77
C LYS A 740 2.88 20.20 15.92
N LYS A 741 2.62 18.94 15.61
CA LYS A 741 2.38 17.89 16.60
C LYS A 741 3.09 16.61 16.17
N LYS A 742 3.39 15.75 17.13
CA LYS A 742 3.77 14.36 16.87
C LYS A 742 2.62 13.46 17.27
N ILE A 743 2.30 12.50 16.41
CA ILE A 743 1.29 11.48 16.66
C ILE A 743 1.84 10.12 16.27
N THR A 744 1.19 9.06 16.73
CA THR A 744 1.48 7.70 16.28
C THR A 744 0.30 7.21 15.47
N VAL A 745 0.52 6.92 14.20
CA VAL A 745 -0.49 6.31 13.32
C VAL A 745 -0.50 4.81 13.59
N LYS A 746 -1.68 4.24 13.84
CA LYS A 746 -1.88 2.80 14.04
C LYS A 746 -2.77 2.25 12.94
N ASP A 747 -2.50 1.01 12.52
CA ASP A 747 -3.30 0.28 11.55
C ASP A 747 -3.57 1.05 10.24
N ASN A 748 -2.63 1.90 9.82
CA ASN A 748 -2.76 2.73 8.63
C ASN A 748 -3.90 3.77 8.67
N VAL A 749 -4.51 4.00 9.85
CA VAL A 749 -5.62 4.95 10.03
C VAL A 749 -5.12 6.23 10.68
N PHE A 750 -5.21 7.34 9.95
CA PHE A 750 -5.03 8.68 10.49
C PHE A 750 -6.37 9.23 10.96
N ARG A 751 -6.41 9.74 12.21
CA ARG A 751 -7.55 10.47 12.77
C ARG A 751 -7.09 11.82 13.30
N LEU A 752 -7.86 12.87 12.99
CA LEU A 752 -7.66 14.20 13.58
C LEU A 752 -9.02 14.85 13.84
N ALA A 753 -9.29 15.14 15.10
CA ALA A 753 -10.44 15.94 15.50
C ALA A 753 -10.02 17.39 15.76
N GLY A 754 -10.87 18.34 15.36
CA GLY A 754 -10.67 19.74 15.68
C GLY A 754 -11.64 20.67 14.98
N VAL A 755 -11.53 21.95 15.31
CA VAL A 755 -12.23 23.04 14.63
C VAL A 755 -11.32 23.57 13.52
N PHE A 756 -11.72 23.35 12.26
CA PHE A 756 -10.99 23.85 11.09
C PHE A 756 -11.64 25.14 10.58
N PRO A 757 -10.88 26.19 10.19
CA PRO A 757 -11.40 27.36 9.46
C PRO A 757 -11.74 27.03 8.00
N GLU A 758 -12.08 28.04 7.18
CA GLU A 758 -12.58 27.85 5.80
C GLU A 758 -11.66 27.00 4.92
N LEU A 759 -10.35 27.05 5.18
CA LEU A 759 -9.36 26.21 4.52
C LEU A 759 -8.30 25.77 5.54
N SER A 760 -7.99 24.49 5.56
CA SER A 760 -6.89 23.93 6.35
C SER A 760 -6.08 22.93 5.53
N VAL A 761 -4.76 22.96 5.69
CA VAL A 761 -3.83 22.02 5.07
C VAL A 761 -3.11 21.25 6.17
N ILE A 762 -3.22 19.93 6.14
CA ILE A 762 -2.61 19.02 7.11
C ILE A 762 -1.55 18.21 6.37
N ARG A 763 -0.28 18.38 6.74
CA ARG A 763 0.84 17.63 6.20
C ARG A 763 1.33 16.61 7.20
N LEU A 764 1.51 15.38 6.75
CA LEU A 764 2.03 14.28 7.55
C LEU A 764 3.43 13.89 7.05
N PHE A 765 4.35 13.68 7.98
CA PHE A 765 5.72 13.24 7.73
C PHE A 765 6.02 12.04 8.63
N ARG A 766 6.31 10.87 8.04
CA ARG A 766 6.80 9.71 8.79
C ARG A 766 8.13 10.08 9.47
N SER A 767 8.30 9.67 10.73
CA SER A 767 9.52 9.97 11.50
C SER A 767 10.77 9.51 10.73
N GLY A 768 11.80 10.36 10.68
CA GLY A 768 13.04 10.11 9.93
C GLY A 768 13.02 10.49 8.44
N VAL A 769 11.89 10.96 7.90
CA VAL A 769 11.80 11.40 6.49
C VAL A 769 12.11 12.89 6.33
N ALA A 770 13.00 13.24 5.40
CA ALA A 770 13.31 14.63 5.05
C ALA A 770 12.11 15.33 4.39
N LYS A 771 11.89 16.62 4.71
CA LYS A 771 10.74 17.39 4.23
C LYS A 771 10.78 17.56 2.70
N VAL A 772 9.61 17.71 2.06
CA VAL A 772 9.44 17.82 0.58
C VAL A 772 10.35 18.90 -0.05
N THR A 773 10.69 19.95 0.69
CA THR A 773 11.65 20.99 0.25
C THR A 773 13.03 20.44 -0.14
N ASP A 774 13.47 19.31 0.44
CA ASP A 774 14.73 18.66 0.07
C ASP A 774 14.61 17.72 -1.12
N TYR A 775 13.46 17.06 -1.33
CA TYR A 775 13.22 16.20 -2.49
C TYR A 775 13.20 17.00 -3.81
N ASN A 776 12.73 18.24 -3.76
CA ASN A 776 12.75 19.14 -4.90
C ASN A 776 14.16 19.66 -5.25
N ARG A 777 15.19 19.56 -4.38
CA ARG A 777 16.55 20.02 -4.74
C ARG A 777 17.14 19.30 -5.95
N ARG A 778 16.71 18.06 -6.24
CA ARG A 778 17.16 17.30 -7.43
C ARG A 778 16.51 17.74 -8.74
N TRP A 779 15.50 18.60 -8.70
CA TRP A 779 14.76 19.12 -9.85
C TRP A 779 14.89 20.65 -10.01
N PHE A 780 15.73 21.28 -9.20
CA PHE A 780 15.89 22.73 -9.17
C PHE A 780 17.37 23.13 -9.20
N ASN A 781 17.71 23.92 -10.21
CA ASN A 781 18.87 24.81 -10.17
C ASN A 781 18.36 26.18 -9.69
N PRO A 782 18.76 26.68 -8.50
CA PRO A 782 18.27 27.95 -7.98
C PRO A 782 19.15 29.09 -8.46
N GLN A 783 18.78 29.70 -9.59
CA GLN A 783 19.12 31.09 -9.84
C GLN A 783 17.83 31.89 -9.96
N SER A 784 17.35 32.38 -8.81
CA SER A 784 16.32 33.42 -8.77
C SER A 784 16.99 34.77 -8.96
N SER A 785 16.84 35.38 -10.14
CA SER A 785 17.00 36.83 -10.26
C SER A 785 15.88 37.54 -9.48
N PRO A 786 16.16 38.67 -8.82
CA PRO A 786 15.12 39.45 -8.16
C PRO A 786 14.04 39.86 -9.17
N ALA A 787 12.77 39.66 -8.78
CA ALA A 787 11.63 40.04 -9.61
C ALA A 787 11.71 41.54 -9.91
N SER A 788 11.89 41.89 -11.18
CA SER A 788 11.73 43.26 -11.65
C SER A 788 10.28 43.71 -11.38
N PRO A 789 10.03 44.98 -11.01
CA PRO A 789 8.67 45.47 -10.85
C PRO A 789 7.89 45.24 -12.16
N PRO A 790 6.64 44.75 -12.08
CA PRO A 790 5.87 44.41 -13.28
C PRO A 790 5.68 45.67 -14.13
N LYS A 791 6.14 45.62 -15.38
CA LYS A 791 5.81 46.63 -16.39
C LYS A 791 4.35 46.43 -16.81
N ALA A 792 3.54 47.47 -16.71
CA ALA A 792 2.13 47.45 -17.11
C ALA A 792 1.98 46.95 -18.56
N LYS A 793 1.15 45.93 -18.77
CA LYS A 793 0.93 45.32 -20.08
C LYS A 793 -0.36 45.86 -20.70
N TYR A 794 -0.32 47.08 -21.22
CA TYR A 794 -1.49 47.79 -21.76
C TYR A 794 -2.22 47.08 -22.91
N SER A 795 -1.62 46.04 -23.52
CA SER A 795 -2.24 45.23 -24.57
C SER A 795 -3.36 44.29 -24.09
N SER A 796 -3.49 44.02 -22.79
CA SER A 796 -4.54 43.14 -22.23
C SER A 796 -5.93 43.81 -22.20
N ILE A 797 -5.99 45.15 -22.18
CA ILE A 797 -7.21 45.96 -22.08
C ILE A 797 -8.09 45.85 -23.34
N LEU A 798 -7.49 45.59 -24.50
CA LEU A 798 -8.18 45.66 -25.79
C LEU A 798 -9.24 44.56 -26.04
N LYS A 799 -9.31 43.51 -25.20
CA LYS A 799 -10.20 42.36 -25.43
C LYS A 799 -11.47 42.31 -24.59
N HIS A 800 -11.66 43.21 -23.62
CA HIS A 800 -12.78 43.14 -22.66
C HIS A 800 -13.54 44.44 -22.42
N LEU A 801 -13.42 45.42 -23.32
CA LEU A 801 -14.19 46.66 -23.23
C LEU A 801 -15.68 46.41 -23.56
N PRO A 802 -16.64 46.90 -22.74
CA PRO A 802 -18.06 46.89 -23.08
C PRO A 802 -18.31 47.64 -24.39
N SER A 803 -19.34 47.26 -25.15
CA SER A 803 -19.68 47.82 -26.47
C SER A 803 -19.92 49.35 -26.51
N GLU A 804 -20.03 50.02 -25.36
CA GLU A 804 -20.44 51.43 -25.23
C GLU A 804 -19.32 52.41 -24.84
N VAL A 805 -18.05 51.99 -24.85
CA VAL A 805 -16.90 52.80 -24.37
C VAL A 805 -16.72 54.12 -25.12
N SER A 806 -17.17 54.22 -26.38
CA SER A 806 -17.15 55.46 -27.17
C SER A 806 -18.03 56.58 -26.59
N LYS A 807 -18.94 56.28 -25.67
CA LYS A 807 -19.88 57.24 -25.07
C LYS A 807 -19.45 57.73 -23.67
N MET A 808 -18.33 57.28 -23.13
CA MET A 808 -17.90 57.62 -21.77
C MET A 808 -16.98 58.85 -21.72
N LYS A 809 -17.23 59.78 -20.79
CA LYS A 809 -16.39 60.96 -20.56
C LYS A 809 -15.10 60.58 -19.84
N LYS A 810 -13.96 61.03 -20.36
CA LYS A 810 -12.61 60.85 -19.78
C LYS A 810 -12.35 61.93 -18.72
N TYR A 811 -11.78 61.53 -17.58
CA TYR A 811 -11.25 62.45 -16.57
C TYR A 811 -9.81 62.07 -16.22
N THR A 812 -8.98 63.08 -16.03
CA THR A 812 -7.55 62.95 -15.71
C THR A 812 -7.32 63.48 -14.30
N VAL A 813 -6.76 62.67 -13.41
CA VAL A 813 -6.40 63.07 -12.04
C VAL A 813 -4.88 63.02 -11.91
N TRP A 814 -4.29 64.05 -11.29
CA TRP A 814 -2.84 64.26 -11.16
C TRP A 814 -2.32 63.74 -9.81
N GLU A 815 -1.24 62.94 -9.83
CA GLU A 815 -0.28 62.76 -8.73
C GLU A 815 1.05 62.15 -9.26
N PRO A 816 2.18 62.31 -8.53
CA PRO A 816 3.53 62.06 -9.06
C PRO A 816 3.87 60.57 -9.02
N GLY A 817 3.69 59.85 -10.13
CA GLY A 817 4.15 58.47 -10.27
C GLY A 817 3.63 57.65 -11.44
N GLY A 818 2.62 58.11 -12.18
CA GLY A 818 2.14 57.42 -13.40
C GLY A 818 0.63 57.45 -13.57
N PHE A 819 0.18 57.25 -14.81
CA PHE A 819 -1.22 57.45 -15.23
C PHE A 819 -2.15 56.28 -14.87
N THR A 820 -3.36 56.59 -14.40
CA THR A 820 -4.51 55.67 -14.38
C THR A 820 -5.72 56.39 -14.97
N SER A 821 -6.46 55.72 -15.85
CA SER A 821 -7.79 56.16 -16.31
C SER A 821 -8.82 55.20 -15.73
N VAL A 822 -9.76 55.70 -14.94
CA VAL A 822 -10.90 54.93 -14.43
C VAL A 822 -12.13 55.30 -15.26
N PHE A 823 -12.86 54.29 -15.74
CA PHE A 823 -14.13 54.47 -16.43
C PHE A 823 -15.28 54.20 -15.46
N GLY A 824 -16.21 55.16 -15.31
CA GLY A 824 -17.43 54.95 -14.53
C GLY A 824 -18.38 56.14 -14.62
N ARG A 825 -19.65 55.88 -14.97
CA ARG A 825 -20.75 56.84 -14.89
C ARG A 825 -21.29 56.77 -13.45
N ASN A 826 -21.14 57.83 -12.68
CA ASN A 826 -21.70 58.00 -11.31
C ASN A 826 -21.22 56.99 -10.26
N VAL A 827 -19.99 57.13 -9.77
CA VAL A 827 -19.57 56.51 -8.50
C VAL A 827 -20.17 57.30 -7.34
N GLN A 828 -21.43 57.00 -7.01
CA GLN A 828 -21.87 57.00 -5.62
C GLN A 828 -21.62 55.58 -5.13
N CYS A 829 -20.87 55.40 -4.04
CA CYS A 829 -20.72 54.10 -3.40
C CYS A 829 -22.12 53.55 -3.09
N SER A 830 -22.59 52.61 -3.92
CA SER A 830 -23.93 52.05 -3.82
C SER A 830 -24.05 51.24 -2.54
N VAL A 831 -24.97 51.67 -1.68
CA VAL A 831 -25.53 50.88 -0.59
C VAL A 831 -26.02 49.54 -1.15
N ILE A 832 -25.70 48.49 -0.42
CA ILE A 832 -26.04 47.08 -0.62
C ILE A 832 -27.53 46.91 -1.00
N PRO A 833 -27.89 46.18 -2.07
CA PRO A 833 -29.26 45.73 -2.25
C PRO A 833 -29.47 44.47 -1.40
N ALA A 834 -29.84 44.65 -0.13
CA ALA A 834 -30.60 43.70 0.69
C ALA A 834 -30.66 44.20 2.15
N THR A 835 -31.43 45.25 2.40
CA THR A 835 -32.15 45.56 3.67
C THR A 835 -32.72 46.99 3.55
N GLU A 836 -34.03 47.14 3.34
CA GLU A 836 -34.70 48.39 3.69
C GLU A 836 -35.11 48.32 5.17
N LYS A 837 -34.74 49.33 5.94
CA LYS A 837 -35.28 49.53 7.28
C LYS A 837 -36.73 50.01 7.16
N LYS A 838 -37.67 49.15 7.51
CA LYS A 838 -38.96 49.59 8.06
C LYS A 838 -39.20 48.90 9.39
N ASP A 839 -39.41 49.71 10.41
CA ASP A 839 -40.00 49.34 11.71
C ASP A 839 -39.30 48.22 12.50
N GLN A 840 -38.00 48.44 12.78
CA GLN A 840 -37.23 47.81 13.86
C GLN A 840 -37.17 46.26 13.97
N PHE A 841 -37.60 45.49 12.95
CA PHE A 841 -37.38 44.04 12.90
C PHE A 841 -36.78 43.57 11.57
N ASN A 842 -35.81 42.67 11.63
CA ASN A 842 -35.15 42.08 10.46
C ASN A 842 -35.96 40.86 9.94
N HIS A 843 -36.33 40.86 8.67
CA HIS A 843 -36.85 39.68 7.95
C HIS A 843 -36.00 39.39 6.71
N PHE A 844 -35.68 38.12 6.47
CA PHE A 844 -35.00 37.65 5.25
C PHE A 844 -36.00 37.49 4.11
N LYS A 845 -35.68 38.00 2.91
CA LYS A 845 -36.42 37.72 1.69
C LYS A 845 -35.66 36.68 0.87
N LEU A 846 -36.31 35.54 0.61
CA LEU A 846 -35.93 34.56 -0.40
C LEU A 846 -36.61 34.98 -1.71
N GLU A 847 -35.81 35.33 -2.72
CA GLU A 847 -36.17 35.23 -4.14
C GLU A 847 -34.97 34.65 -4.89
#